data_AF-A0A951IGF3-F1
#
_entry.id   AF-A0A951IGF3-F1
#
_cell.length_a   1.000
_cell.length_b   1.000
_cell.length_c   1.000
_cell.angle_alpha   90.00
_cell.angle_beta   90.00
_cell.angle_gamma   90.00
#
_symmetry.space_group_name_H-M   'P 1'
#
loop_
_entity.id
_entity.type
_entity.pdbx_description
1 polymer ?
#
loop_
_entity_poly.entity_id
_entity_poly.type
_entity_poly.pdbx_seq_one_letter_code
_entity_poly.pdbx_strand_id
1 'polypeptide(L)'
;MTGRADSLSDVLAIAESHRKAGRLARAGELCREMLKAKPDHPTALQLQALIAHDEGDLAGAIELTRRAIALDPRNPLLLYNLAELCRRAKRLDEALAANRQALILEPQSPRALMSLGSTNAELGRHEEAMLDLRRAIAIAPDYAMAHFNLGNVFDALRQFPQALEAKSEAIRLDPNFPDAFCSRGITLYNMCRFHEAEIDWKHALALNPRHADAHTNLALSELRRGNFLEGFARYEWRWRSKDAAARPRLLAPWNGDDPRGKHLLIHAEQGFGDTLQFCRYLPVLRERGASLVFLLPPALQSLVAHSMPWLQLSPGPQPPSDIQSTLLSLPHLLKTTLDTIPARVPYIHAPGDAISRLGAVIGEDAELKVGLIWAGSPKHALDKDRSLPFSAFAPLLDLNGVRFFSLQIGERSRDISERVIDLSPHLTDFAETAGAIANLDLVISVDTSVAHLAGAMGKPVWILLPFLADWRWLIEREDSPWYPTARLFRQGMQGDWGAVVGEIAKALKALVERTSASMPSPVSCLSDRLAMIETARKAGHLAKADELCRELLESHPAHPETLLLRAQIARDAGDRKAAIVLMRQATASDGGDPLFYCGLAEMFRGTGLLDDALAASQRGLALHPDSPQALYGVGTMFCARDEHEKAIPHLQRAIALAPEAGAAHMNLAVACNRTARFEDAEHYWKKALSIDPSDAEAHRNLGMNYLLRGDFLKGFPHYQWRLEIKDGTSRPRLDRPWNREDLKSKKLLVHAEQGYGDTIQFCRYLPSLRQRGARLALRAPRSLRELIAHSMPWLTVEGDEASSVSDMQSTLASLPYLLKTTVESIPAPIPYIKAPPRAVSRLGAMIGQGAELKIGLTIAGNAEHPRDRDRSIAFATLAPLLAIERVRFFSLQLGAAAREVSPAVTDLSPYLTDFAQTAGAIANLDLVISVDTAVAHLAGAMGKPVWIMLPFVPDWRWLLERDDSPWYPTARLFRQKIRGDWGQVIREVADELASFTQGNTAALRSARKLTPETR
;
A
#
# COMPACT_ATOMS: atom_id res chain seq x y z
N MET A 1 17.56 -15.57 52.68
CA MET A 1 18.99 -15.90 52.86
C MET A 1 19.77 -14.61 52.82
N THR A 2 20.27 -14.22 53.99
CA THR A 2 21.15 -13.08 54.24
C THR A 2 22.59 -13.45 53.87
N GLY A 3 23.12 -12.88 52.80
CA GLY A 3 24.56 -12.84 52.52
C GLY A 3 25.04 -11.41 52.65
N ARG A 4 25.89 -11.14 53.65
CA ARG A 4 26.59 -9.85 53.79
C ARG A 4 27.50 -9.66 52.58
N ALA A 5 27.37 -8.51 51.93
CA ALA A 5 28.35 -8.01 50.96
C ALA A 5 29.59 -7.56 51.76
N ASP A 6 30.60 -8.41 51.89
CA ASP A 6 31.79 -8.15 52.71
C ASP A 6 32.87 -7.33 51.98
N SER A 7 32.58 -6.76 50.79
CA SER A 7 33.44 -5.74 50.17
C SER A 7 32.66 -4.55 49.61
N LEU A 8 33.24 -3.35 49.70
CA LEU A 8 32.69 -2.12 49.09
C LEU A 8 32.47 -2.25 47.56
N SER A 9 33.22 -3.15 46.91
CA SER A 9 33.08 -3.47 45.49
C SER A 9 31.76 -4.20 45.20
N ASP A 10 31.29 -5.05 46.11
CA ASP A 10 30.05 -5.81 45.93
C ASP A 10 28.82 -4.90 46.01
N VAL A 11 28.85 -3.89 46.88
CA VAL A 11 27.77 -2.89 46.99
C VAL A 11 27.63 -2.07 45.70
N LEU A 12 28.75 -1.67 45.08
CA LEU A 12 28.73 -0.96 43.80
C LEU A 12 28.25 -1.83 42.64
N ALA A 13 28.64 -3.11 42.60
CA ALA A 13 28.17 -4.05 41.58
C ALA A 13 26.66 -4.29 41.71
N ILE A 14 26.14 -4.40 42.94
CA ILE A 14 24.70 -4.52 43.22
C ILE A 14 23.96 -3.24 42.81
N ALA A 15 24.51 -2.06 43.13
CA ALA A 15 23.92 -0.79 42.73
C ALA A 15 23.86 -0.63 41.21
N GLU A 16 24.92 -0.98 40.49
CA GLU A 16 24.95 -0.96 39.02
C GLU A 16 23.95 -1.97 38.41
N SER A 17 23.81 -3.15 39.02
CA SER A 17 22.79 -4.13 38.64
C SER A 17 21.36 -3.60 38.84
N HIS A 18 21.09 -2.92 39.95
CA HIS A 18 19.80 -2.26 40.17
C HIS A 18 19.53 -1.15 39.15
N ARG A 19 20.54 -0.34 38.80
CA ARG A 19 20.44 0.70 37.77
C ARG A 19 20.11 0.10 36.40
N LYS A 20 20.84 -0.93 35.97
CA LYS A 20 20.58 -1.66 34.71
C LYS A 20 19.19 -2.30 34.67
N ALA A 21 18.64 -2.68 35.82
CA ALA A 21 17.28 -3.18 35.96
C ALA A 21 16.20 -2.08 36.09
N GLY A 22 16.55 -0.80 35.93
CA GLY A 22 15.64 0.34 36.04
C GLY A 22 15.18 0.68 37.46
N ARG A 23 15.78 0.07 38.50
CA ARG A 23 15.46 0.30 39.91
C ARG A 23 16.29 1.44 40.48
N LEU A 24 16.14 2.63 39.89
CA LEU A 24 16.97 3.82 40.13
C LEU A 24 16.97 4.26 41.61
N ALA A 25 15.80 4.28 42.25
CA ALA A 25 15.68 4.65 43.66
C ALA A 25 16.55 3.76 44.57
N ARG A 26 16.52 2.44 44.33
CA ARG A 26 17.31 1.47 45.12
C ARG A 26 18.80 1.55 44.80
N ALA A 27 19.16 1.74 43.54
CA ALA A 27 20.55 1.96 43.14
C ALA A 27 21.12 3.23 43.79
N GLY A 28 20.34 4.30 43.82
CA GLY A 28 20.71 5.59 44.40
C GLY A 28 20.81 5.54 45.92
N GLU A 29 19.95 4.78 46.61
CA GLU A 29 20.09 4.53 48.05
C GLU A 29 21.42 3.89 48.39
N LEU A 30 21.79 2.80 47.70
CA LEU A 30 23.04 2.08 47.94
C LEU A 30 24.27 2.96 47.72
N CYS A 31 24.26 3.77 46.66
CA CYS A 31 25.33 4.72 46.37
C CYS A 31 25.41 5.83 47.44
N ARG A 32 24.28 6.39 47.88
CA ARG A 32 24.26 7.41 48.96
C ARG A 32 24.71 6.85 50.30
N GLU A 33 24.33 5.63 50.66
CA GLU A 33 24.82 4.95 51.88
C GLU A 33 26.33 4.78 51.85
N MET A 34 26.88 4.37 50.71
CA MET A 34 28.32 4.25 50.52
C MET A 34 29.03 5.61 50.61
N LEU A 35 28.47 6.65 49.99
CA LEU A 35 29.04 8.01 50.04
C LEU A 35 28.93 8.65 51.43
N LYS A 36 28.01 8.21 52.30
CA LYS A 36 28.02 8.59 53.73
C LYS A 36 29.21 8.00 54.47
N ALA A 37 29.57 6.75 54.17
CA ALA A 37 30.70 6.08 54.81
C ALA A 37 32.06 6.51 54.22
N LYS A 38 32.11 6.82 52.92
CA LYS A 38 33.28 7.32 52.19
C LYS A 38 32.87 8.42 51.19
N PRO A 39 32.86 9.69 51.63
CA PRO A 39 32.46 10.82 50.78
C PRO A 39 33.27 11.00 49.50
N ASP A 40 34.55 10.60 49.54
CA ASP A 40 35.54 10.78 48.47
C ASP A 40 35.82 9.47 47.71
N HIS A 41 34.76 8.79 47.26
CA HIS A 41 34.89 7.56 46.48
C HIS A 41 34.51 7.79 45.00
N PRO A 42 35.48 7.85 44.06
CA PRO A 42 35.23 8.27 42.68
C PRO A 42 34.22 7.37 41.95
N THR A 43 34.31 6.03 42.10
CA THR A 43 33.37 5.09 41.46
C THR A 43 31.93 5.22 41.97
N ALA A 44 31.74 5.52 43.26
CA ALA A 44 30.41 5.69 43.86
C ALA A 44 29.78 7.01 43.42
N LEU A 45 30.59 8.08 43.35
CA LEU A 45 30.18 9.36 42.79
C LEU A 45 29.79 9.23 41.31
N GLN A 46 30.58 8.49 40.52
CA GLN A 46 30.27 8.25 39.11
C GLN A 46 28.98 7.45 38.93
N LEU A 47 28.77 6.40 39.74
CA LEU A 47 27.53 5.62 39.66
C LEU A 47 26.31 6.46 40.07
N GLN A 48 26.45 7.29 41.11
CA GLN A 48 25.41 8.26 41.49
C GLN A 48 25.15 9.28 40.38
N ALA A 49 26.17 9.71 39.64
CA ALA A 49 26.02 10.62 38.50
C ALA A 49 25.23 9.96 37.36
N LEU A 50 25.50 8.69 37.05
CA LEU A 50 24.74 7.93 36.04
C LEU A 50 23.28 7.73 36.47
N ILE A 51 23.01 7.54 37.77
CA ILE A 51 21.64 7.44 38.27
C ILE A 51 20.92 8.80 38.16
N ALA A 52 21.55 9.89 38.58
CA ALA A 52 21.02 11.24 38.42
C ALA A 52 20.73 11.55 36.95
N HIS A 53 21.61 11.09 36.04
CA HIS A 53 21.40 11.17 34.62
C HIS A 53 20.16 10.39 34.13
N ASP A 54 20.01 9.14 34.56
CA ASP A 54 18.87 8.29 34.24
C ASP A 54 17.54 8.86 34.82
N GLU A 55 17.61 9.64 35.91
CA GLU A 55 16.50 10.39 36.52
C GLU A 55 16.22 11.75 35.82
N GLY A 56 17.10 12.19 34.90
CA GLY A 56 16.98 13.44 34.18
C GLY A 56 17.61 14.67 34.85
N ASP A 57 18.24 14.51 36.02
CA ASP A 57 19.00 15.58 36.70
C ASP A 57 20.40 15.72 36.08
N LEU A 58 20.46 16.39 34.93
CA LEU A 58 21.71 16.66 34.21
C LEU A 58 22.67 17.55 35.02
N ALA A 59 22.15 18.50 35.80
CA ALA A 59 22.98 19.42 36.57
C ALA A 59 23.68 18.68 37.73
N GLY A 60 22.94 17.88 38.49
CA GLY A 60 23.48 17.03 39.54
C GLY A 60 24.44 15.97 39.01
N ALA A 61 24.13 15.35 37.86
CA ALA A 61 25.02 14.38 37.22
C ALA A 61 26.38 14.99 36.83
N ILE A 62 26.38 16.21 36.27
CA ILE A 62 27.62 16.92 35.91
C ILE A 62 28.45 17.23 37.16
N GLU A 63 27.81 17.71 38.23
CA GLU A 63 28.52 18.07 39.47
C GLU A 63 29.14 16.86 40.16
N LEU A 64 28.39 15.75 40.25
CA LEU A 64 28.89 14.49 40.79
C LEU A 64 30.07 13.94 39.97
N THR A 65 30.00 14.03 38.64
CA THR A 65 31.09 13.61 37.75
C THR A 65 32.34 14.48 37.93
N ARG A 66 32.19 15.81 38.10
CA ARG A 66 33.31 16.72 38.39
C ARG A 66 33.99 16.40 39.70
N ARG A 67 33.22 16.10 40.74
CA ARG A 67 33.76 15.66 42.03
C ARG A 67 34.54 14.35 41.89
N ALA A 68 34.04 13.39 41.09
CA ALA A 68 34.77 12.16 40.79
C ALA A 68 36.09 12.45 40.05
N ILE A 69 36.10 13.37 39.07
CA ILE A 69 37.30 13.78 38.32
C ILE A 69 38.31 14.47 39.24
N ALA A 70 37.88 15.29 40.20
CA ALA A 70 38.78 15.94 41.15
C ALA A 70 39.56 14.93 42.01
N LEU A 71 38.95 13.77 42.29
CA LEU A 71 39.55 12.68 43.06
C LEU A 71 40.40 11.73 42.20
N ASP A 72 40.06 11.59 40.92
CA ASP A 72 40.75 10.72 39.96
C ASP A 72 40.93 11.42 38.59
N PRO A 73 41.81 12.44 38.50
CA PRO A 73 41.91 13.30 37.32
C PRO A 73 42.57 12.63 36.10
N ARG A 74 43.14 11.44 36.29
CA ARG A 74 43.80 10.65 35.23
C ARG A 74 42.90 9.55 34.64
N ASN A 75 41.61 9.57 34.97
CA ASN A 75 40.65 8.59 34.49
C ASN A 75 39.89 9.08 33.25
N PRO A 76 40.22 8.58 32.04
CA PRO A 76 39.59 9.03 30.80
C PRO A 76 38.09 8.70 30.73
N LEU A 77 37.63 7.68 31.45
CA LEU A 77 36.20 7.31 31.48
C LEU A 77 35.34 8.40 32.14
N LEU A 78 35.84 9.03 33.20
CA LEU A 78 35.13 10.11 33.88
C LEU A 78 35.01 11.36 32.98
N LEU A 79 36.08 11.67 32.24
CA LEU A 79 36.11 12.78 31.29
C LEU A 79 35.18 12.55 30.09
N TYR A 80 35.12 11.33 29.56
CA TYR A 80 34.13 10.96 28.53
C TYR A 80 32.69 11.12 29.06
N ASN A 81 32.40 10.61 30.26
CA ASN A 81 31.07 10.72 30.84
C ASN A 81 30.69 12.19 31.08
N LEU A 82 31.63 13.02 31.55
CA LEU A 82 31.43 14.46 31.66
C LEU A 82 31.13 15.09 30.30
N ALA A 83 31.87 14.72 29.26
CA ALA A 83 31.66 15.26 27.92
C ALA A 83 30.25 14.95 27.39
N GLU A 84 29.79 13.72 27.55
CA GLU A 84 28.45 13.29 27.15
C GLU A 84 27.35 14.01 27.94
N LEU A 85 27.51 14.16 29.26
CA LEU A 85 26.57 14.90 30.11
C LEU A 85 26.52 16.39 29.72
N CYS A 86 27.67 17.02 29.50
CA CYS A 86 27.76 18.41 29.04
C CYS A 86 27.13 18.59 27.65
N ARG A 87 27.34 17.64 26.71
CA ARG A 87 26.72 17.66 25.39
C ARG A 87 25.20 17.60 25.49
N ARG A 88 24.65 16.67 26.29
CA ARG A 88 23.21 16.56 26.54
C ARG A 88 22.63 17.80 27.24
N ALA A 89 23.41 18.46 28.09
CA ALA A 89 23.04 19.74 28.72
C ALA A 89 23.25 20.97 27.81
N LYS A 90 23.59 20.78 26.53
CA LYS A 90 23.90 21.85 25.56
C LYS A 90 25.06 22.78 25.96
N ARG A 91 25.93 22.31 26.87
CA ARG A 91 27.19 22.96 27.27
C ARG A 91 28.32 22.46 26.36
N LEU A 92 28.22 22.76 25.07
CA LEU A 92 29.04 22.14 24.01
C LEU A 92 30.54 22.46 24.13
N ASP A 93 30.91 23.66 24.59
CA ASP A 93 32.31 24.03 24.79
C ASP A 93 32.99 23.23 25.91
N GLU A 94 32.25 22.97 26.99
CA GLU A 94 32.74 22.13 28.10
C GLU A 94 32.84 20.67 27.68
N ALA A 95 31.90 20.18 26.87
CA ALA A 95 31.99 18.84 26.28
C ALA A 95 33.24 18.70 25.40
N LEU A 96 33.55 19.73 24.60
CA LEU A 96 34.76 19.78 23.78
C LEU A 96 36.02 19.73 24.63
N ALA A 97 36.08 20.51 25.71
CA ALA A 97 37.22 20.55 26.63
C ALA A 97 37.44 19.19 27.33
N ALA A 98 36.36 18.56 27.82
CA ALA A 98 36.42 17.26 28.47
C ALA A 98 36.88 16.15 27.51
N ASN A 99 36.37 16.13 26.27
CA ASN A 99 36.80 15.18 25.25
C ASN A 99 38.28 15.36 24.85
N ARG A 100 38.75 16.60 24.72
CA ARG A 100 40.17 16.89 24.45
C ARG A 100 41.06 16.42 25.59
N GLN A 101 40.66 16.66 26.83
CA GLN A 101 41.40 16.19 28.01
C GLN A 101 41.44 14.65 28.07
N ALA A 102 40.33 13.97 27.73
CA ALA A 102 40.30 12.51 27.63
C ALA A 102 41.31 11.99 26.58
N LEU A 103 41.40 12.65 25.42
CA LEU A 103 42.34 12.30 24.35
C LEU A 103 43.80 12.64 24.67
N ILE A 104 44.07 13.58 25.58
CA ILE A 104 45.44 13.80 26.08
C ILE A 104 45.89 12.60 26.93
N LEU A 105 44.99 12.03 27.73
CA LEU A 105 45.27 10.86 28.57
C LEU A 105 45.30 9.56 27.76
N GLU A 106 44.40 9.43 26.77
CA GLU A 106 44.28 8.25 25.92
C GLU A 106 44.09 8.66 24.43
N PRO A 107 45.19 8.94 23.69
CA PRO A 107 45.15 9.49 22.34
C PRO A 107 44.47 8.62 21.27
N GLN A 108 44.35 7.32 21.52
CA GLN A 108 43.72 6.35 20.62
C GLN A 108 42.41 5.79 21.20
N SER A 109 41.72 6.55 22.05
CA SER A 109 40.41 6.13 22.59
C SER A 109 39.31 6.30 21.54
N PRO A 110 38.75 5.21 20.96
CA PRO A 110 37.69 5.32 19.95
C PRO A 110 36.42 5.96 20.53
N ARG A 111 36.16 5.76 21.83
CA ARG A 111 35.02 6.34 22.55
C ARG A 111 35.14 7.86 22.69
N ALA A 112 36.32 8.38 23.04
CA ALA A 112 36.54 9.82 23.15
C ALA A 112 36.53 10.51 21.77
N LEU A 113 37.11 9.88 20.75
CA LEU A 113 37.04 10.37 19.36
C LEU A 113 35.59 10.40 18.84
N MET A 114 34.80 9.36 19.10
CA MET A 114 33.39 9.34 18.72
C MET A 114 32.59 10.46 19.42
N SER A 115 32.77 10.64 20.73
CA SER A 115 32.09 11.70 21.48
C SER A 115 32.50 13.09 21.00
N LEU A 116 33.80 13.29 20.73
CA LEU A 116 34.33 14.53 20.15
C LEU A 116 33.69 14.82 18.79
N GLY A 117 33.58 13.81 17.93
CA GLY A 117 32.92 13.91 16.63
C GLY A 117 31.45 14.32 16.75
N SER A 118 30.70 13.71 17.67
CA SER A 118 29.30 14.11 17.95
C SER A 118 29.19 15.54 18.47
N THR A 119 30.09 15.99 19.36
CA THR A 119 30.12 17.37 19.85
C THR A 119 30.44 18.37 18.73
N ASN A 120 31.42 18.06 17.88
CA ASN A 120 31.75 18.89 16.71
C ASN A 120 30.57 18.97 15.74
N ALA A 121 29.85 17.87 15.52
CA ALA A 121 28.65 17.86 14.67
C ALA A 121 27.55 18.79 15.20
N GLU A 122 27.28 18.78 16.51
CA GLU A 122 26.31 19.69 17.14
C GLU A 122 26.74 21.15 17.15
N LEU A 123 28.04 21.42 17.11
CA LEU A 123 28.61 22.77 16.92
C LEU A 123 28.58 23.24 15.45
N GLY A 124 28.11 22.41 14.52
CA GLY A 124 28.15 22.69 13.08
C GLY A 124 29.52 22.51 12.43
N ARG A 125 30.51 21.99 13.17
CA ARG A 125 31.88 21.68 12.71
C ARG A 125 31.91 20.30 12.06
N HIS A 126 31.21 20.17 10.92
CA HIS A 126 30.94 18.88 10.28
C HIS A 126 32.17 18.21 9.69
N GLU A 127 33.16 18.98 9.21
CA GLU A 127 34.41 18.43 8.66
C GLU A 127 35.28 17.82 9.76
N GLU A 128 35.45 18.54 10.88
CA GLU A 128 36.16 18.04 12.05
C GLU A 128 35.45 16.83 12.65
N ALA A 129 34.11 16.87 12.73
CA ALA A 129 33.31 15.74 13.18
C ALA A 129 33.57 14.46 12.35
N MET A 130 33.58 14.60 11.03
CA MET A 130 33.87 13.49 10.12
C MET A 130 35.29 12.95 10.30
N LEU A 131 36.28 13.83 10.50
CA LEU A 131 37.67 13.43 10.75
C LEU A 131 37.81 12.63 12.05
N ASP A 132 37.20 13.11 13.13
CA ASP A 132 37.22 12.44 14.43
C ASP A 132 36.52 11.07 14.39
N LEU A 133 35.35 10.99 13.72
CA LEU A 133 34.60 9.74 13.57
C LEU A 133 35.33 8.71 12.69
N ARG A 134 35.96 9.15 11.59
CA ARG A 134 36.81 8.26 10.77
C ARG A 134 38.01 7.73 11.54
N ARG A 135 38.63 8.56 12.39
CA ARG A 135 39.72 8.09 13.28
C ARG A 135 39.20 7.07 14.30
N ALA A 136 38.02 7.28 14.88
CA ALA A 136 37.40 6.32 15.77
C ALA A 136 37.16 4.97 15.08
N ILE A 137 36.63 4.99 13.84
CA ILE A 137 36.39 3.79 13.02
C ILE A 137 37.70 3.10 12.62
N ALA A 138 38.75 3.86 12.29
CA ALA A 138 40.05 3.29 11.94
C ALA A 138 40.69 2.52 13.11
N ILE A 139 40.45 2.97 14.35
CA ILE A 139 40.94 2.31 15.57
C ILE A 139 40.04 1.12 15.95
N ALA A 140 38.71 1.29 15.85
CA ALA A 140 37.72 0.26 16.17
C ALA A 140 36.71 0.11 15.00
N PRO A 141 37.02 -0.73 14.00
CA PRO A 141 36.18 -0.87 12.80
C PRO A 141 34.78 -1.42 13.06
N ASP A 142 34.61 -2.18 14.15
CA ASP A 142 33.36 -2.79 14.59
C ASP A 142 32.50 -1.87 15.47
N TYR A 143 32.90 -0.61 15.64
CA TYR A 143 32.18 0.34 16.50
C TYR A 143 30.93 0.90 15.80
N ALA A 144 29.82 0.17 15.85
CA ALA A 144 28.55 0.51 15.19
C ALA A 144 28.08 1.96 15.43
N MET A 145 28.22 2.48 16.67
CA MET A 145 27.81 3.85 17.02
C MET A 145 28.63 4.91 16.27
N ALA A 146 29.91 4.68 16.00
CA ALA A 146 30.75 5.61 15.24
C ALA A 146 30.32 5.69 13.76
N HIS A 147 29.99 4.55 13.15
CA HIS A 147 29.40 4.49 11.80
C HIS A 147 28.04 5.18 11.73
N PHE A 148 27.18 4.96 12.72
CA PHE A 148 25.87 5.63 12.84
C PHE A 148 26.02 7.16 12.92
N ASN A 149 26.90 7.65 13.80
CA ASN A 149 27.15 9.08 13.94
C ASN A 149 27.78 9.69 12.68
N LEU A 150 28.67 8.97 12.00
CA LEU A 150 29.23 9.39 10.72
C LEU A 150 28.13 9.51 9.65
N GLY A 151 27.21 8.55 9.61
CA GLY A 151 26.03 8.62 8.74
C GLY A 151 25.14 9.83 9.01
N ASN A 152 24.97 10.23 10.28
CA ASN A 152 24.22 11.43 10.64
C ASN A 152 24.94 12.73 10.22
N VAL A 153 26.28 12.76 10.29
CA VAL A 153 27.08 13.88 9.77
C VAL A 153 26.94 13.97 8.25
N PHE A 154 26.98 12.85 7.53
CA PHE A 154 26.75 12.82 6.09
C PHE A 154 25.35 13.32 5.71
N ASP A 155 24.32 12.95 6.47
CA ASP A 155 22.96 13.50 6.29
C ASP A 155 22.91 15.02 6.47
N ALA A 156 23.57 15.55 7.50
CA ALA A 156 23.65 17.00 7.74
C ALA A 156 24.31 17.73 6.55
N LEU A 157 25.33 17.10 5.96
CA LEU A 157 26.01 17.55 4.74
C LEU A 157 25.26 17.20 3.44
N ARG A 158 24.10 16.54 3.53
CA ARG A 158 23.29 16.05 2.40
C ARG A 158 23.99 15.07 1.47
N GLN A 159 25.02 14.40 1.96
CA GLN A 159 25.74 13.33 1.27
C GLN A 159 24.98 12.01 1.50
N PHE A 160 23.74 11.93 0.99
CA PHE A 160 22.82 10.83 1.28
C PHE A 160 23.33 9.43 0.89
N PRO A 161 24.05 9.22 -0.25
CA PRO A 161 24.63 7.92 -0.56
C PRO A 161 25.64 7.44 0.49
N GLN A 162 26.53 8.32 0.94
CA GLN A 162 27.52 8.03 1.98
C GLN A 162 26.85 7.82 3.35
N ALA A 163 25.78 8.58 3.64
CA ALA A 163 24.98 8.39 4.84
C ALA A 163 24.33 7.00 4.87
N LEU A 164 23.79 6.55 3.73
CA LEU A 164 23.17 5.23 3.59
C LEU A 164 24.17 4.09 3.80
N GLU A 165 25.38 4.22 3.24
CA GLU A 165 26.47 3.25 3.43
C GLU A 165 26.88 3.15 4.90
N ALA A 166 27.21 4.28 5.54
CA ALA A 166 27.64 4.32 6.93
C ALA A 166 26.56 3.77 7.90
N LYS A 167 25.29 4.12 7.69
CA LYS A 167 24.19 3.60 8.53
C LYS A 167 23.89 2.13 8.27
N SER A 168 24.07 1.65 7.05
CA SER A 168 23.94 0.22 6.74
C SER A 168 25.04 -0.59 7.40
N GLU A 169 26.26 -0.05 7.46
CA GLU A 169 27.36 -0.69 8.19
C GLU A 169 27.11 -0.70 9.71
N ALA A 170 26.58 0.38 10.28
CA ALA A 170 26.15 0.41 11.68
C ALA A 170 25.11 -0.69 11.98
N ILE A 171 24.12 -0.88 11.11
CA ILE A 171 23.10 -1.94 11.23
C ILE A 171 23.70 -3.34 11.04
N ARG A 172 24.67 -3.50 10.14
CA ARG A 172 25.37 -4.78 9.93
C ARG A 172 26.15 -5.20 11.18
N LEU A 173 26.80 -4.23 11.82
CA LEU A 173 27.59 -4.43 13.05
C LEU A 173 26.70 -4.64 14.28
N ASP A 174 25.57 -3.93 14.38
CA ASP A 174 24.56 -4.13 15.43
C ASP A 174 23.14 -4.20 14.84
N PRO A 175 22.63 -5.41 14.58
CA PRO A 175 21.27 -5.61 14.09
C PRO A 175 20.17 -5.23 15.09
N ASN A 176 20.49 -5.00 16.38
CA ASN A 176 19.54 -4.62 17.42
C ASN A 176 19.58 -3.10 17.71
N PHE A 177 19.92 -2.29 16.70
CA PHE A 177 20.08 -0.84 16.85
C PHE A 177 18.92 -0.05 16.20
N PRO A 178 17.80 0.18 16.93
CA PRO A 178 16.60 0.79 16.34
C PRO A 178 16.80 2.24 15.86
N ASP A 179 17.63 3.05 16.52
CA ASP A 179 17.92 4.41 16.07
C ASP A 179 18.64 4.42 14.71
N ALA A 180 19.48 3.41 14.42
CA ALA A 180 20.18 3.29 13.13
C ALA A 180 19.21 2.97 11.98
N PHE A 181 18.29 2.03 12.19
CA PHE A 181 17.18 1.80 11.24
C PHE A 181 16.33 3.05 11.05
N CYS A 182 15.93 3.70 12.14
CA CYS A 182 15.12 4.92 12.05
C CYS A 182 15.80 6.02 11.23
N SER A 183 17.08 6.25 11.51
CA SER A 183 17.88 7.27 10.84
C SER A 183 18.19 6.91 9.39
N ARG A 184 18.37 5.62 9.06
CA ARG A 184 18.54 5.19 7.66
C ARG A 184 17.24 5.37 6.88
N GLY A 185 16.10 5.10 7.51
CA GLY A 185 14.79 5.41 6.96
C GLY A 185 14.62 6.90 6.65
N ILE A 186 15.11 7.80 7.51
CA ILE A 186 15.11 9.25 7.23
C ILE A 186 15.97 9.59 6.01
N THR A 187 17.18 9.02 5.89
CA THR A 187 18.03 9.20 4.69
C THR A 187 17.31 8.74 3.42
N LEU A 188 16.73 7.54 3.44
CA LEU A 188 15.97 6.98 2.32
C LEU A 188 14.78 7.86 1.95
N TYR A 189 14.06 8.37 2.94
CA TYR A 189 12.95 9.29 2.75
C TYR A 189 13.40 10.61 2.10
N ASN A 190 14.54 11.16 2.51
CA ASN A 190 15.13 12.36 1.90
C ASN A 190 15.57 12.14 0.46
N MET A 191 15.87 10.89 0.08
CA MET A 191 16.12 10.47 -1.30
C MET A 191 14.83 10.11 -2.06
N CYS A 192 13.65 10.39 -1.51
CA CYS A 192 12.34 9.99 -2.04
C CYS A 192 12.14 8.47 -2.21
N ARG A 193 12.95 7.63 -1.54
CA ARG A 193 12.82 6.16 -1.50
C ARG A 193 11.85 5.73 -0.40
N PHE A 194 10.60 6.18 -0.51
CA PHE A 194 9.59 6.11 0.57
C PHE A 194 9.30 4.69 1.05
N HIS A 195 9.16 3.72 0.13
CA HIS A 195 8.86 2.34 0.51
C HIS A 195 9.96 1.70 1.37
N GLU A 196 11.23 1.92 1.01
CA GLU A 196 12.37 1.40 1.78
C GLU A 196 12.49 2.08 3.15
N ALA A 197 12.21 3.38 3.21
CA ALA A 197 12.15 4.11 4.48
C ALA A 197 11.12 3.51 5.44
N GLU A 198 9.93 3.14 4.94
CA GLU A 198 8.89 2.52 5.76
C GLU A 198 9.28 1.14 6.28
N ILE A 199 9.99 0.34 5.49
CA ILE A 199 10.51 -0.97 5.94
C ILE A 199 11.46 -0.77 7.13
N ASP A 200 12.36 0.21 7.04
CA ASP A 200 13.32 0.53 8.09
C ASP A 200 12.63 1.03 9.36
N TRP A 201 11.64 1.93 9.26
CA TRP A 201 10.89 2.38 10.42
C TRP A 201 10.06 1.26 11.06
N LYS A 202 9.46 0.37 10.26
CA LYS A 202 8.76 -0.82 10.78
C LYS A 202 9.72 -1.76 11.51
N HIS A 203 10.95 -1.94 11.04
CA HIS A 203 11.98 -2.68 11.76
C HIS A 203 12.40 -1.99 13.06
N ALA A 204 12.62 -0.67 13.04
CA ALA A 204 12.92 0.10 14.25
C ALA A 204 11.82 -0.08 15.31
N LEU A 205 10.55 -0.11 14.90
CA LEU A 205 9.41 -0.38 15.78
C LEU A 205 9.29 -1.83 16.25
N ALA A 206 9.75 -2.80 15.45
CA ALA A 206 9.82 -4.20 15.88
C ALA A 206 10.86 -4.38 17.00
N LEU A 207 11.98 -3.67 16.92
CA LEU A 207 13.04 -3.65 17.94
C LEU A 207 12.65 -2.82 19.18
N ASN A 208 12.02 -1.65 18.96
CA ASN A 208 11.54 -0.77 20.02
C ASN A 208 10.13 -0.24 19.67
N PRO A 209 9.06 -0.89 20.18
CA PRO A 209 7.68 -0.47 19.92
C PRO A 209 7.32 0.94 20.42
N ARG A 210 8.14 1.53 21.30
CA ARG A 210 7.95 2.88 21.84
C ARG A 210 8.83 3.93 21.17
N HIS A 211 9.51 3.60 20.06
CA HIS A 211 10.36 4.54 19.34
C HIS A 211 9.51 5.64 18.67
N ALA A 212 9.42 6.80 19.33
CA ALA A 212 8.52 7.87 18.90
C ALA A 212 8.86 8.43 17.52
N ASP A 213 10.13 8.67 17.21
CA ASP A 213 10.52 9.24 15.91
C ASP A 213 10.15 8.32 14.74
N ALA A 214 10.30 7.00 14.89
CA ALA A 214 9.89 6.02 13.88
C ALA A 214 8.36 6.00 13.69
N HIS A 215 7.57 6.13 14.76
CA HIS A 215 6.12 6.30 14.64
C HIS A 215 5.76 7.59 13.90
N THR A 216 6.37 8.72 14.26
CA THR A 216 6.11 10.01 13.63
C THR A 216 6.50 10.00 12.15
N ASN A 217 7.64 9.42 11.80
CA ASN A 217 8.08 9.33 10.40
C ASN A 217 7.16 8.44 9.56
N LEU A 218 6.73 7.28 10.11
CA LEU A 218 5.71 6.45 9.46
C LEU A 218 4.39 7.21 9.30
N ALA A 219 3.98 7.99 10.31
CA ALA A 219 2.79 8.81 10.23
C ALA A 219 2.86 9.81 9.08
N LEU A 220 3.98 10.51 8.93
CA LEU A 220 4.21 11.45 7.82
C LEU A 220 4.19 10.74 6.45
N SER A 221 4.70 9.51 6.36
CA SER A 221 4.63 8.68 5.15
C SER A 221 3.19 8.28 4.80
N GLU A 222 2.41 7.84 5.79
CA GLU A 222 0.99 7.51 5.61
C GLU A 222 0.18 8.74 5.19
N LEU A 223 0.42 9.88 5.85
CA LEU A 223 -0.21 11.16 5.50
C LEU A 223 0.14 11.55 4.06
N ARG A 224 1.40 11.41 3.64
CA ARG A 224 1.84 11.71 2.27
C ARG A 224 1.12 10.85 1.22
N ARG A 225 0.82 9.59 1.54
CA ARG A 225 0.05 8.68 0.67
C ARG A 225 -1.46 8.92 0.70
N GLY A 226 -1.94 9.85 1.53
CA GLY A 226 -3.37 10.12 1.68
C GLY A 226 -4.09 9.22 2.68
N ASN A 227 -3.36 8.36 3.40
CA ASN A 227 -3.91 7.48 4.44
C ASN A 227 -4.14 8.26 5.75
N PHE A 228 -4.99 9.28 5.70
CA PHE A 228 -5.13 10.28 6.77
C PHE A 228 -5.61 9.69 8.10
N LEU A 229 -6.49 8.69 8.09
CA LEU A 229 -7.03 8.12 9.32
C LEU A 229 -5.92 7.51 10.20
N GLU A 230 -5.10 6.63 9.62
CA GLU A 230 -3.97 6.00 10.30
C GLU A 230 -2.82 6.99 10.50
N GLY A 231 -2.54 7.82 9.49
CA GLY A 231 -1.50 8.84 9.53
C GLY A 231 -1.68 9.79 10.70
N PHE A 232 -2.85 10.43 10.84
CA PHE A 232 -3.09 11.36 11.95
C PHE A 232 -3.14 10.66 13.32
N ALA A 233 -3.69 9.44 13.40
CA ALA A 233 -3.68 8.66 14.64
C ALA A 233 -2.26 8.37 15.11
N ARG A 234 -1.38 7.97 14.20
CA ARG A 234 0.03 7.71 14.50
C ARG A 234 0.82 9.00 14.73
N TYR A 235 0.44 10.10 14.09
CA TYR A 235 1.09 11.40 14.25
C TYR A 235 0.99 11.96 15.68
N GLU A 236 0.09 11.43 16.53
CA GLU A 236 0.06 11.73 17.96
C GLU A 236 1.34 11.31 18.70
N TRP A 237 2.14 10.41 18.14
CA TRP A 237 3.47 10.06 18.69
C TRP A 237 4.48 11.22 18.61
N ARG A 238 4.20 12.29 17.86
CA ARG A 238 5.03 13.52 17.84
C ARG A 238 5.29 14.08 19.23
N TRP A 239 4.35 13.92 20.16
CA TRP A 239 4.49 14.35 21.55
C TRP A 239 5.51 13.58 22.39
N ARG A 240 5.99 12.46 21.87
CA ARG A 240 6.99 11.60 22.49
C ARG A 240 8.33 11.65 21.74
N SER A 241 8.39 12.38 20.63
CA SER A 241 9.60 12.53 19.80
C SER A 241 10.65 13.38 20.50
N LYS A 242 11.92 13.15 20.15
CA LYS A 242 13.07 13.90 20.68
C LYS A 242 12.99 15.40 20.35
N ASP A 243 12.32 15.75 19.25
CA ASP A 243 12.14 17.12 18.75
C ASP A 243 10.79 17.74 19.15
N ALA A 244 10.05 17.13 20.09
CA ALA A 244 8.81 17.70 20.57
C ALA A 244 9.08 19.09 21.18
N ALA A 245 8.73 20.14 20.44
CA ALA A 245 8.59 21.49 20.99
C ALA A 245 7.73 21.41 22.25
N ALA A 246 7.94 22.32 23.22
CA ALA A 246 7.28 22.31 24.53
C ALA A 246 5.78 21.97 24.40
N ARG A 247 5.45 20.71 24.70
CA ARG A 247 4.09 20.18 24.53
C ARG A 247 3.14 21.05 25.35
N PRO A 248 2.06 21.60 24.77
CA PRO A 248 1.05 22.29 25.55
C PRO A 248 0.52 21.33 26.63
N ARG A 249 0.59 21.75 27.89
CA ARG A 249 0.04 20.96 28.99
C ARG A 249 -1.48 21.05 28.92
N LEU A 250 -2.11 20.02 28.36
CA LEU A 250 -3.56 19.90 28.34
C LEU A 250 -4.04 19.38 29.70
N LEU A 251 -4.79 20.20 30.44
CA LEU A 251 -5.35 19.84 31.76
C LEU A 251 -6.51 18.85 31.64
N ALA A 252 -7.32 18.99 30.58
CA ALA A 252 -8.46 18.15 30.27
C ALA A 252 -8.47 17.79 28.77
N PRO A 253 -7.64 16.83 28.31
CA PRO A 253 -7.53 16.52 26.89
C PRO A 253 -8.85 15.94 26.33
N TRP A 254 -9.34 16.50 25.23
CA TRP A 254 -10.51 16.02 24.52
C TRP A 254 -10.18 14.75 23.72
N ASN A 255 -11.08 13.78 23.75
CA ASN A 255 -10.93 12.46 23.12
C ASN A 255 -11.74 12.30 21.81
N GLY A 256 -12.48 13.33 21.39
CA GLY A 256 -13.30 13.31 20.17
C GLY A 256 -14.80 13.05 20.41
N ASP A 257 -15.25 12.89 21.65
CA ASP A 257 -16.67 12.73 22.00
C ASP A 257 -17.49 14.01 21.69
N ASP A 258 -18.83 13.91 21.65
CA ASP A 258 -19.73 15.03 21.28
C ASP A 258 -19.44 16.31 22.10
N PRO A 259 -18.98 17.41 21.46
CA PRO A 259 -18.58 18.62 22.18
C PRO A 259 -19.76 19.57 22.47
N ARG A 260 -21.01 19.16 22.20
CA ARG A 260 -22.19 20.02 22.37
C ARG A 260 -22.31 20.56 23.79
N GLY A 261 -22.41 21.89 23.90
CA GLY A 261 -22.53 22.59 25.18
C GLY A 261 -21.25 22.61 26.02
N LYS A 262 -20.11 22.18 25.46
CA LYS A 262 -18.80 22.23 26.13
C LYS A 262 -18.00 23.46 25.70
N HIS A 263 -17.24 24.01 26.64
CA HIS A 263 -16.20 25.01 26.39
C HIS A 263 -14.89 24.31 26.00
N LEU A 264 -14.57 24.30 24.70
CA LEU A 264 -13.39 23.65 24.15
C LEU A 264 -12.29 24.68 23.87
N LEU A 265 -11.16 24.49 24.55
CA LEU A 265 -9.95 25.25 24.35
C LEU A 265 -9.08 24.60 23.28
N ILE A 266 -8.67 25.36 22.27
CA ILE A 266 -7.79 24.86 21.19
C ILE A 266 -6.48 25.63 21.23
N HIS A 267 -5.38 24.91 21.21
CA HIS A 267 -4.03 25.47 21.16
C HIS A 267 -3.47 25.40 19.73
N ALA A 268 -3.05 26.54 19.18
CA ALA A 268 -2.13 26.55 18.05
C ALA A 268 -0.75 26.03 18.52
N GLU A 269 -0.20 25.03 17.82
CA GLU A 269 1.02 24.32 18.27
C GLU A 269 2.21 24.43 17.30
N GLN A 270 1.99 24.82 16.04
CA GLN A 270 3.03 24.87 15.00
C GLN A 270 3.05 26.23 14.27
N GLY A 271 3.48 26.26 13.00
CA GLY A 271 3.67 27.51 12.26
C GLY A 271 2.37 28.22 11.88
N PHE A 272 2.51 29.42 11.32
CA PHE A 272 1.36 30.18 10.82
C PHE A 272 0.61 29.45 9.70
N GLY A 273 1.33 28.76 8.80
CA GLY A 273 0.73 27.96 7.73
C GLY A 273 -0.17 26.84 8.28
N ASP A 274 0.34 26.09 9.26
CA ASP A 274 -0.45 25.04 9.93
C ASP A 274 -1.67 25.63 10.64
N THR A 275 -1.49 26.77 11.31
CA THR A 275 -2.58 27.45 12.00
C THR A 275 -3.68 27.87 11.04
N LEU A 276 -3.31 28.50 9.92
CA LEU A 276 -4.23 28.92 8.86
C LEU A 276 -4.90 27.74 8.17
N GLN A 277 -4.19 26.63 7.96
CA GLN A 277 -4.77 25.44 7.36
C GLN A 277 -5.78 24.77 8.31
N PHE A 278 -5.40 24.47 9.54
CA PHE A 278 -6.20 23.64 10.43
C PHE A 278 -7.27 24.40 11.21
N CYS A 279 -7.27 25.75 11.23
CA CYS A 279 -8.40 26.51 11.80
C CYS A 279 -9.72 26.30 11.03
N ARG A 280 -9.68 25.67 9.85
CA ARG A 280 -10.87 25.17 9.11
C ARG A 280 -11.77 24.22 9.92
N TYR A 281 -11.23 23.58 10.95
CA TYR A 281 -12.00 22.69 11.81
C TYR A 281 -12.81 23.46 12.87
N LEU A 282 -12.51 24.74 13.13
CA LEU A 282 -13.23 25.53 14.13
C LEU A 282 -14.71 25.74 13.76
N PRO A 283 -15.08 26.13 12.52
CA PRO A 283 -16.48 26.17 12.10
C PRO A 283 -17.20 24.83 12.26
N VAL A 284 -16.53 23.71 11.94
CA VAL A 284 -17.11 22.35 12.08
C VAL A 284 -17.44 22.03 13.54
N LEU A 285 -16.56 22.40 14.48
CA LEU A 285 -16.78 22.20 15.90
C LEU A 285 -17.89 23.12 16.45
N ARG A 286 -17.98 24.35 15.94
CA ARG A 286 -19.08 25.28 16.24
C ARG A 286 -20.42 24.73 15.79
N GLU A 287 -20.50 24.18 14.58
CA GLU A 287 -21.72 23.54 14.05
C GLU A 287 -22.15 22.32 14.87
N ARG A 288 -21.21 21.65 15.56
CA ARG A 288 -21.49 20.59 16.53
C ARG A 288 -21.94 21.11 17.92
N GLY A 289 -22.06 22.43 18.08
CA GLY A 289 -22.56 23.06 19.30
C GLY A 289 -21.51 23.29 20.39
N ALA A 290 -20.21 23.29 20.03
CA ALA A 290 -19.14 23.63 20.96
C ALA A 290 -18.98 25.16 21.10
N SER A 291 -18.70 25.63 22.31
CA SER A 291 -18.20 26.98 22.54
C SER A 291 -16.69 26.97 22.48
N LEU A 292 -16.09 27.74 21.57
CA LEU A 292 -14.67 27.64 21.26
C LEU A 292 -13.86 28.81 21.80
N VAL A 293 -12.73 28.47 22.43
CA VAL A 293 -11.69 29.43 22.78
C VAL A 293 -10.41 29.01 22.06
N PHE A 294 -9.78 29.94 21.35
CA PHE A 294 -8.58 29.65 20.56
C PHE A 294 -7.38 30.44 21.07
N LEU A 295 -6.35 29.73 21.51
CA LEU A 295 -5.04 30.30 21.83
C LEU A 295 -4.22 30.35 20.54
N LEU A 296 -4.10 31.55 19.98
CA LEU A 296 -3.39 31.81 18.74
C LEU A 296 -2.25 32.82 18.89
N PRO A 297 -1.22 32.72 18.03
CA PRO A 297 -0.15 33.71 17.97
C PRO A 297 -0.68 35.13 17.68
N PRO A 298 -0.08 36.19 18.28
CA PRO A 298 -0.50 37.58 18.07
C PRO A 298 -0.63 37.99 16.61
N ALA A 299 0.29 37.55 15.75
CA ALA A 299 0.31 37.90 14.32
C ALA A 299 -0.93 37.46 13.52
N LEU A 300 -1.72 36.50 14.03
CA LEU A 300 -2.94 36.00 13.38
C LEU A 300 -4.23 36.52 14.03
N GLN A 301 -4.14 37.25 15.16
CA GLN A 301 -5.31 37.63 15.96
C GLN A 301 -6.29 38.51 15.20
N SER A 302 -5.80 39.57 14.56
CA SER A 302 -6.63 40.50 13.78
C SER A 302 -7.42 39.77 12.69
N LEU A 303 -6.72 38.96 11.88
CA LEU A 303 -7.31 38.22 10.77
C LEU A 303 -8.37 37.19 11.23
N VAL A 304 -8.06 36.39 12.25
CA VAL A 304 -8.96 35.35 12.75
C VAL A 304 -10.16 35.98 13.46
N ALA A 305 -9.97 37.06 14.23
CA ALA A 305 -11.07 37.79 14.86
C ALA A 305 -12.06 38.33 13.82
N HIS A 306 -11.54 38.89 12.72
CA HIS A 306 -12.37 39.38 11.62
C HIS A 306 -13.13 38.25 10.91
N SER A 307 -12.43 37.15 10.59
CA SER A 307 -13.02 36.02 9.86
C SER A 307 -14.02 35.22 10.69
N MET A 308 -13.82 35.16 12.01
CA MET A 308 -14.58 34.36 12.95
C MET A 308 -14.95 35.20 14.19
N PRO A 309 -15.81 36.22 14.08
CA PRO A 309 -16.13 37.14 15.18
C PRO A 309 -16.85 36.46 16.36
N TRP A 310 -17.33 35.23 16.13
CA TRP A 310 -17.97 34.37 17.13
C TRP A 310 -16.97 33.56 17.97
N LEU A 311 -15.68 33.55 17.61
CA LEU A 311 -14.64 32.78 18.28
C LEU A 311 -14.00 33.62 19.39
N GLN A 312 -13.91 33.08 20.60
CA GLN A 312 -13.21 33.76 21.68
C GLN A 312 -11.70 33.57 21.51
N LEU A 313 -10.97 34.67 21.36
CA LEU A 313 -9.51 34.66 21.28
C LEU A 313 -8.92 34.94 22.67
N SER A 314 -7.90 34.19 23.09
CA SER A 314 -7.16 34.49 24.32
C SER A 314 -5.69 34.76 24.01
N PRO A 315 -5.20 36.00 24.23
CA PRO A 315 -3.78 36.35 24.14
C PRO A 315 -2.99 36.04 25.44
N GLY A 316 -3.65 35.59 26.51
CA GLY A 316 -3.10 35.47 27.86
C GLY A 316 -3.24 34.06 28.50
N PRO A 317 -3.11 33.93 29.84
CA PRO A 317 -3.09 32.63 30.52
C PRO A 317 -4.37 31.81 30.24
N GLN A 318 -4.24 30.49 30.39
CA GLN A 318 -5.23 29.51 29.98
C GLN A 318 -6.61 29.79 30.60
N PRO A 319 -7.62 30.19 29.80
CA PRO A 319 -8.96 30.47 30.33
C PRO A 319 -9.64 29.18 30.81
N PRO A 320 -10.66 29.28 31.69
CA PRO A 320 -11.43 28.13 32.12
C PRO A 320 -12.05 27.41 30.92
N SER A 321 -11.90 26.08 30.87
CA SER A 321 -12.38 25.24 29.77
C SER A 321 -12.76 23.86 30.29
N ASP A 322 -13.81 23.24 29.74
CA ASP A 322 -14.21 21.88 30.09
C ASP A 322 -13.27 20.83 29.50
N ILE A 323 -12.83 21.09 28.26
CA ILE A 323 -12.03 20.18 27.45
C ILE A 323 -11.03 20.97 26.61
N GLN A 324 -9.92 20.34 26.23
CA GLN A 324 -8.78 20.99 25.57
C GLN A 324 -8.22 20.11 24.47
N SER A 325 -7.82 20.71 23.36
CA SER A 325 -7.13 20.00 22.28
C SER A 325 -6.06 20.89 21.64
N THR A 326 -5.22 20.27 20.83
CA THR A 326 -4.32 21.00 19.95
C THR A 326 -4.80 20.94 18.51
N LEU A 327 -4.47 21.99 17.74
CA LEU A 327 -5.05 22.19 16.42
C LEU A 327 -4.77 21.02 15.45
N LEU A 328 -3.57 20.45 15.49
CA LEU A 328 -3.17 19.34 14.60
C LEU A 328 -3.63 17.96 15.09
N SER A 329 -4.20 17.87 16.29
CA SER A 329 -4.88 16.66 16.74
C SER A 329 -6.35 16.62 16.29
N LEU A 330 -6.93 17.74 15.84
CA LEU A 330 -8.32 17.79 15.36
C LEU A 330 -8.61 16.84 14.18
N PRO A 331 -7.75 16.71 13.15
CA PRO A 331 -7.99 15.74 12.08
C PRO A 331 -8.08 14.29 12.59
N HIS A 332 -7.26 13.92 13.57
CA HIS A 332 -7.34 12.61 14.22
C HIS A 332 -8.66 12.45 14.99
N LEU A 333 -8.96 13.39 15.89
CA LEU A 333 -10.14 13.35 16.76
C LEU A 333 -11.45 13.36 15.97
N LEU A 334 -11.47 14.04 14.82
CA LEU A 334 -12.61 14.11 13.90
C LEU A 334 -12.58 13.03 12.82
N LYS A 335 -11.59 12.13 12.84
CA LYS A 335 -11.43 11.00 11.91
C LYS A 335 -11.41 11.41 10.43
N THR A 336 -10.64 12.45 10.12
CA THR A 336 -10.51 12.98 8.76
C THR A 336 -9.90 11.94 7.81
N THR A 337 -10.53 11.77 6.66
CA THR A 337 -10.09 11.06 5.46
C THR A 337 -9.92 12.07 4.33
N LEU A 338 -9.35 11.68 3.18
CA LEU A 338 -9.26 12.54 2.00
C LEU A 338 -10.63 13.13 1.59
N ASP A 339 -11.69 12.33 1.65
CA ASP A 339 -13.04 12.74 1.24
C ASP A 339 -13.76 13.61 2.27
N THR A 340 -13.29 13.64 3.52
CA THR A 340 -13.96 14.34 4.63
C THR A 340 -13.20 15.56 5.12
N ILE A 341 -12.16 15.99 4.39
CA ILE A 341 -11.49 17.26 4.62
C ILE A 341 -12.54 18.39 4.56
N PRO A 342 -12.59 19.30 5.54
CA PRO A 342 -13.37 20.53 5.44
C PRO A 342 -12.76 21.46 4.38
N ALA A 343 -13.00 21.16 3.10
CA ALA A 343 -12.38 21.86 1.96
C ALA A 343 -13.18 23.10 1.50
N ARG A 344 -14.28 23.44 2.19
CA ARG A 344 -15.08 24.62 1.87
C ARG A 344 -14.29 25.88 2.16
N VAL A 345 -14.07 26.67 1.12
CA VAL A 345 -13.43 28.00 1.16
C VAL A 345 -14.40 29.04 0.60
N PRO A 346 -14.30 30.33 0.99
CA PRO A 346 -13.43 30.85 2.03
C PRO A 346 -13.88 30.49 3.45
N TYR A 347 -12.92 30.29 4.35
CA TYR A 347 -13.14 30.31 5.81
C TYR A 347 -12.28 31.38 6.52
N ILE A 348 -11.49 32.12 5.74
CA ILE A 348 -10.72 33.29 6.15
C ILE A 348 -11.07 34.43 5.19
N HIS A 349 -11.26 35.63 5.75
CA HIS A 349 -11.67 36.83 5.03
C HIS A 349 -10.75 38.01 5.37
N ALA A 350 -10.47 38.84 4.38
CA ALA A 350 -9.69 40.07 4.55
C ALA A 350 -10.58 41.21 5.09
N PRO A 351 -10.09 42.02 6.04
CA PRO A 351 -10.81 43.22 6.50
C PRO A 351 -11.01 44.25 5.39
N GLY A 352 -12.20 44.88 5.33
CA GLY A 352 -12.56 45.82 4.26
C GLY A 352 -11.70 47.09 4.19
N ASP A 353 -11.20 47.55 5.33
CA ASP A 353 -10.25 48.67 5.43
C ASP A 353 -8.88 48.31 4.83
N ALA A 354 -8.37 47.11 5.12
CA ALA A 354 -7.15 46.58 4.50
C ALA A 354 -7.31 46.40 2.99
N ILE A 355 -8.46 45.88 2.52
CA ILE A 355 -8.78 45.77 1.08
C ILE A 355 -8.73 47.15 0.42
N SER A 356 -9.42 48.15 0.99
CA SER A 356 -9.50 49.48 0.39
C SER A 356 -8.14 50.17 0.33
N ARG A 357 -7.38 50.10 1.44
CA ARG A 357 -6.05 50.73 1.54
C ARG A 357 -5.05 50.11 0.58
N LEU A 358 -5.02 48.78 0.48
CA LEU A 358 -4.08 48.10 -0.41
C LEU A 358 -4.53 48.11 -1.87
N GLY A 359 -5.84 48.18 -2.13
CA GLY A 359 -6.38 48.45 -3.45
C GLY A 359 -5.89 49.79 -4.01
N ALA A 360 -5.81 50.83 -3.18
CA ALA A 360 -5.25 52.12 -3.58
C ALA A 360 -3.75 52.07 -3.96
N VAL A 361 -2.98 51.13 -3.38
CA VAL A 361 -1.56 50.92 -3.71
C VAL A 361 -1.40 50.03 -4.94
N ILE A 362 -2.26 49.01 -5.08
CA ILE A 362 -2.22 48.03 -6.18
C ILE A 362 -2.79 48.61 -7.49
N GLY A 363 -3.74 49.54 -7.39
CA GLY A 363 -4.37 50.22 -8.52
C GLY A 363 -5.46 49.38 -9.20
N GLU A 364 -6.22 50.03 -10.10
CA GLU A 364 -7.34 49.43 -10.84
C GLU A 364 -6.98 49.02 -12.29
N ASP A 365 -5.68 48.93 -12.60
CA ASP A 365 -5.19 48.64 -13.95
C ASP A 365 -5.81 47.36 -14.56
N ALA A 366 -5.98 47.35 -15.89
CA ALA A 366 -6.59 46.26 -16.66
C ALA A 366 -5.67 45.03 -16.86
N GLU A 367 -4.45 45.07 -16.35
CA GLU A 367 -3.49 43.96 -16.40
C GLU A 367 -3.81 42.91 -15.33
N LEU A 368 -3.41 41.66 -15.57
CA LEU A 368 -3.55 40.57 -14.59
C LEU A 368 -2.62 40.82 -13.39
N LYS A 369 -3.15 40.88 -12.16
CA LYS A 369 -2.40 41.23 -10.95
C LYS A 369 -1.94 39.99 -10.21
N VAL A 370 -0.63 39.77 -10.14
CA VAL A 370 -0.02 38.54 -9.62
C VAL A 370 0.88 38.82 -8.42
N GLY A 371 0.57 38.19 -7.28
CA GLY A 371 1.42 38.21 -6.09
C GLY A 371 2.53 37.15 -6.13
N LEU A 372 3.76 37.49 -5.77
CA LEU A 372 4.92 36.59 -5.77
C LEU A 372 5.50 36.38 -4.36
N ILE A 373 5.82 35.12 -4.03
CA ILE A 373 6.56 34.69 -2.84
C ILE A 373 7.54 33.59 -3.25
N TRP A 374 8.84 33.78 -3.02
CA TRP A 374 9.91 32.84 -3.41
C TRP A 374 10.70 32.27 -2.23
N ALA A 375 10.49 32.78 -1.02
CA ALA A 375 11.22 32.30 0.14
C ALA A 375 10.34 32.21 1.39
N GLY A 376 10.55 31.15 2.15
CA GLY A 376 10.04 31.06 3.51
C GLY A 376 10.97 31.74 4.52
N SER A 377 10.83 31.37 5.79
CA SER A 377 11.69 31.86 6.86
C SER A 377 13.08 31.19 6.80
N PRO A 378 14.19 31.94 6.73
CA PRO A 378 15.54 31.38 6.77
C PRO A 378 15.87 30.59 8.04
N LYS A 379 15.10 30.82 9.12
CA LYS A 379 15.23 30.09 10.39
C LYS A 379 14.61 28.69 10.35
N HIS A 380 13.85 28.37 9.31
CA HIS A 380 13.21 27.07 9.16
C HIS A 380 14.18 26.07 8.52
N ALA A 381 14.37 24.90 9.12
CA ALA A 381 15.39 23.93 8.68
C ALA A 381 15.25 23.45 7.23
N LEU A 382 14.01 23.35 6.74
CA LEU A 382 13.70 22.94 5.36
C LEU A 382 13.69 24.11 4.35
N ASP A 383 13.96 25.35 4.78
CA ASP A 383 13.81 26.51 3.89
C ASP A 383 14.74 26.46 2.68
N LYS A 384 15.97 25.96 2.89
CA LYS A 384 16.97 25.73 1.85
C LYS A 384 16.48 24.88 0.68
N ASP A 385 15.45 24.06 0.91
CA ASP A 385 14.93 23.11 -0.07
C ASP A 385 13.71 23.61 -0.80
N ARG A 386 12.91 24.47 -0.16
CA ARG A 386 11.64 24.98 -0.72
C ARG A 386 11.75 26.42 -1.24
N SER A 387 12.80 27.15 -0.90
CA SER A 387 13.04 28.52 -1.36
C SER A 387 13.91 28.52 -2.63
N LEU A 388 13.70 29.51 -3.49
CA LEU A 388 14.50 29.72 -4.71
C LEU A 388 15.05 31.16 -4.76
N PRO A 389 16.15 31.42 -5.50
CA PRO A 389 16.60 32.80 -5.72
C PRO A 389 15.58 33.56 -6.55
N PHE A 390 15.36 34.84 -6.25
CA PHE A 390 14.39 35.69 -6.98
C PHE A 390 14.70 35.77 -8.49
N SER A 391 15.98 35.73 -8.87
CA SER A 391 16.42 35.72 -10.27
C SER A 391 15.83 34.57 -11.10
N ALA A 392 15.40 33.47 -10.47
CA ALA A 392 14.75 32.38 -11.17
C ALA A 392 13.40 32.80 -11.80
N PHE A 393 12.75 33.86 -11.30
CA PHE A 393 11.50 34.39 -11.85
C PHE A 393 11.66 35.26 -13.09
N ALA A 394 12.87 35.47 -13.61
CA ALA A 394 13.09 36.25 -14.83
C ALA A 394 12.12 35.89 -16.00
N PRO A 395 11.84 34.60 -16.30
CA PRO A 395 10.91 34.24 -17.37
C PRO A 395 9.45 34.70 -17.15
N LEU A 396 9.05 34.95 -15.89
CA LEU A 396 7.73 35.47 -15.56
C LEU A 396 7.66 36.98 -15.77
N LEU A 397 8.72 37.70 -15.37
CA LEU A 397 8.78 39.16 -15.38
C LEU A 397 8.91 39.77 -16.79
N ASP A 398 9.12 38.94 -17.81
CA ASP A 398 9.15 39.33 -19.22
C ASP A 398 7.77 39.17 -19.91
N LEU A 399 6.74 38.68 -19.22
CA LEU A 399 5.40 38.51 -19.78
C LEU A 399 4.64 39.83 -19.84
N ASN A 400 4.14 40.19 -21.03
CA ASN A 400 3.26 41.33 -21.21
C ASN A 400 1.85 41.05 -20.67
N GLY A 401 1.16 42.08 -20.18
CA GLY A 401 -0.22 41.96 -19.68
C GLY A 401 -0.34 41.44 -18.24
N VAL A 402 0.77 41.38 -17.50
CA VAL A 402 0.83 40.98 -16.09
C VAL A 402 1.53 42.05 -15.27
N ARG A 403 0.93 42.41 -14.14
CA ARG A 403 1.52 43.28 -13.12
C ARG A 403 1.91 42.44 -11.91
N PHE A 404 3.19 42.47 -11.52
CA PHE A 404 3.69 41.67 -10.40
C PHE A 404 3.84 42.48 -9.12
N PHE A 405 3.43 41.86 -8.01
CA PHE A 405 3.48 42.42 -6.66
C PHE A 405 4.23 41.46 -5.72
N SER A 406 5.17 41.96 -4.95
CA SER A 406 5.86 41.17 -3.93
C SER A 406 5.01 41.12 -2.66
N LEU A 407 4.68 39.91 -2.21
CA LEU A 407 4.11 39.66 -0.87
C LEU A 407 5.19 39.14 0.11
N GLN A 408 6.46 39.14 -0.30
CA GLN A 408 7.58 38.67 0.50
C GLN A 408 7.89 39.66 1.61
N ILE A 409 8.03 39.14 2.84
CA ILE A 409 8.44 39.91 4.02
C ILE A 409 9.80 39.44 4.55
N GLY A 410 10.45 40.28 5.35
CA GLY A 410 11.74 39.99 5.98
C GLY A 410 12.94 40.34 5.08
N GLU A 411 14.12 39.85 5.42
CA GLU A 411 15.38 40.22 4.74
C GLU A 411 15.36 39.93 3.24
N ARG A 412 14.65 38.87 2.84
CA ARG A 412 14.50 38.43 1.45
C ARG A 412 13.63 39.35 0.60
N SER A 413 12.83 40.25 1.19
CA SER A 413 12.03 41.20 0.39
C SER A 413 12.89 42.14 -0.46
N ARG A 414 14.16 42.30 -0.11
CA ARG A 414 15.16 43.12 -0.84
C ARG A 414 15.69 42.46 -2.12
N ASP A 415 15.40 41.19 -2.35
CA ASP A 415 15.90 40.46 -3.52
C ASP A 415 15.22 40.88 -4.84
N ILE A 416 14.13 41.64 -4.76
CA ILE A 416 13.28 42.00 -5.90
C ILE A 416 13.95 42.96 -6.89
N SER A 417 13.52 42.87 -8.14
CA SER A 417 13.84 43.87 -9.17
C SER A 417 12.81 45.00 -9.20
N GLU A 418 13.16 46.13 -9.82
CA GLU A 418 12.27 47.27 -10.10
C GLU A 418 11.00 46.94 -10.90
N ARG A 419 10.94 45.77 -11.54
CA ARG A 419 9.76 45.28 -12.27
C ARG A 419 8.64 44.72 -11.38
N VAL A 420 8.86 44.61 -10.07
CA VAL A 420 7.88 44.10 -9.11
C VAL A 420 7.60 45.17 -8.07
N ILE A 421 6.32 45.45 -7.82
CA ILE A 421 5.91 46.43 -6.81
C ILE A 421 6.05 45.79 -5.42
N ASP A 422 6.84 46.41 -4.55
CA ASP A 422 7.00 45.95 -3.18
C ASP A 422 5.81 46.34 -2.30
N LEU A 423 5.03 45.35 -1.84
CA LEU A 423 3.98 45.60 -0.85
C LEU A 423 4.47 45.46 0.59
N SER A 424 5.69 44.95 0.81
CA SER A 424 6.21 44.65 2.15
C SER A 424 6.12 45.81 3.16
N PRO A 425 6.29 47.10 2.79
CA PRO A 425 6.12 48.22 3.72
C PRO A 425 4.69 48.36 4.29
N HIS A 426 3.70 47.79 3.62
CA HIS A 426 2.29 47.87 4.00
C HIS A 426 1.77 46.61 4.71
N LEU A 427 2.56 45.53 4.75
CA LEU A 427 2.18 44.21 5.29
C LEU A 427 2.67 44.04 6.74
N THR A 428 2.01 44.69 7.68
CA THR A 428 2.40 44.65 9.10
C THR A 428 1.92 43.40 9.84
N ASP A 429 0.85 42.76 9.36
CA ASP A 429 0.32 41.50 9.89
C ASP A 429 -0.36 40.65 8.78
N PHE A 430 -0.96 39.52 9.17
CA PHE A 430 -1.67 38.67 8.22
C PHE A 430 -3.03 39.24 7.76
N ALA A 431 -3.63 40.19 8.48
CA ALA A 431 -4.85 40.85 8.04
C ALA A 431 -4.56 41.77 6.85
N GLU A 432 -3.44 42.48 6.88
CA GLU A 432 -2.95 43.27 5.75
C GLU A 432 -2.50 42.40 4.59
N THR A 433 -1.80 41.30 4.87
CA THR A 433 -1.44 40.33 3.82
C THR A 433 -2.70 39.79 3.12
N ALA A 434 -3.77 39.51 3.87
CA ALA A 434 -5.06 39.12 3.29
C ALA A 434 -5.69 40.27 2.47
N GLY A 435 -5.60 41.52 2.95
CA GLY A 435 -6.03 42.70 2.20
C GLY A 435 -5.33 42.86 0.84
N ALA A 436 -4.02 42.58 0.78
CA ALA A 436 -3.29 42.56 -0.49
C ALA A 436 -3.82 41.46 -1.40
N ILE A 437 -3.87 40.21 -0.90
CA ILE A 437 -4.35 39.04 -1.65
C ILE A 437 -5.78 39.23 -2.19
N ALA A 438 -6.64 39.93 -1.44
CA ALA A 438 -8.00 40.25 -1.87
C ALA A 438 -8.04 41.09 -3.16
N ASN A 439 -7.05 41.96 -3.37
CA ASN A 439 -6.92 42.83 -4.55
C ASN A 439 -6.09 42.22 -5.69
N LEU A 440 -5.59 40.99 -5.52
CA LEU A 440 -4.84 40.25 -6.54
C LEU A 440 -5.74 39.20 -7.21
N ASP A 441 -5.42 38.89 -8.47
CA ASP A 441 -6.11 37.88 -9.27
C ASP A 441 -5.53 36.48 -9.04
N LEU A 442 -4.21 36.40 -8.80
CA LEU A 442 -3.47 35.15 -8.60
C LEU A 442 -2.32 35.36 -7.60
N VAL A 443 -2.05 34.36 -6.77
CA VAL A 443 -0.85 34.29 -5.93
C VAL A 443 0.04 33.14 -6.40
N ILE A 444 1.31 33.39 -6.67
CA ILE A 444 2.33 32.38 -6.98
C ILE A 444 3.30 32.33 -5.80
N SER A 445 3.38 31.19 -5.14
CA SER A 445 4.10 31.05 -3.87
C SER A 445 4.85 29.73 -3.79
N VAL A 446 6.03 29.72 -3.17
CA VAL A 446 6.57 28.49 -2.57
C VAL A 446 5.72 28.07 -1.36
N ASP A 447 5.87 26.84 -0.87
CA ASP A 447 5.10 26.29 0.27
C ASP A 447 5.31 27.07 1.58
N THR A 448 4.49 28.10 1.81
CA THR A 448 4.57 29.06 2.92
C THR A 448 3.19 29.36 3.51
N SER A 449 3.16 30.08 4.64
CA SER A 449 1.92 30.56 5.24
C SER A 449 1.06 31.41 4.30
N VAL A 450 1.66 32.09 3.32
CA VAL A 450 0.92 32.90 2.34
C VAL A 450 0.18 32.03 1.32
N ALA A 451 0.76 30.89 0.92
CA ALA A 451 0.07 29.90 0.09
C ALA A 451 -1.18 29.35 0.80
N HIS A 452 -1.04 29.02 2.09
CA HIS A 452 -2.17 28.59 2.93
C HIS A 452 -3.22 29.69 3.15
N LEU A 453 -2.80 30.94 3.30
CA LEU A 453 -3.71 32.10 3.42
C LEU A 453 -4.54 32.29 2.15
N ALA A 454 -3.89 32.36 0.98
CA ALA A 454 -4.57 32.51 -0.30
C ALA A 454 -5.56 31.36 -0.56
N GLY A 455 -5.13 30.12 -0.30
CA GLY A 455 -6.01 28.95 -0.39
C GLY A 455 -7.19 29.02 0.58
N ALA A 456 -6.99 29.43 1.84
CA ALA A 456 -8.05 29.57 2.84
C ALA A 456 -9.07 30.67 2.50
N MET A 457 -8.64 31.69 1.77
CA MET A 457 -9.48 32.77 1.23
C MET A 457 -10.20 32.38 -0.07
N GLY A 458 -9.96 31.18 -0.62
CA GLY A 458 -10.52 30.76 -1.90
C GLY A 458 -9.99 31.55 -3.09
N LYS A 459 -8.79 32.12 -2.98
CA LYS A 459 -8.12 32.82 -4.07
C LYS A 459 -7.35 31.81 -4.95
N PRO A 460 -7.27 32.02 -6.27
CA PRO A 460 -6.38 31.25 -7.14
C PRO A 460 -4.94 31.32 -6.59
N VAL A 461 -4.32 30.16 -6.39
CA VAL A 461 -2.95 30.08 -5.87
C VAL A 461 -2.16 29.00 -6.59
N TRP A 462 -0.98 29.34 -7.08
CA TRP A 462 -0.05 28.40 -7.69
C TRP A 462 1.12 28.17 -6.76
N ILE A 463 1.39 26.90 -6.45
CA ILE A 463 2.33 26.52 -5.40
C ILE A 463 3.53 25.80 -6.02
N LEU A 464 4.71 26.40 -5.85
CA LEU A 464 5.99 25.81 -6.20
C LEU A 464 6.42 24.85 -5.10
N LEU A 465 6.51 23.57 -5.45
CA LEU A 465 6.85 22.49 -4.53
C LEU A 465 8.26 21.97 -4.82
N PRO A 466 9.08 21.76 -3.77
CA PRO A 466 10.40 21.16 -3.92
C PRO A 466 10.30 19.67 -4.26
N PHE A 467 11.43 19.07 -4.64
CA PHE A 467 11.49 17.65 -4.99
C PHE A 467 10.93 16.74 -3.88
N LEU A 468 11.27 17.03 -2.62
CA LEU A 468 10.63 16.45 -1.45
C LEU A 468 9.58 17.41 -0.87
N ALA A 469 8.39 17.44 -1.48
CA ALA A 469 7.28 18.28 -1.04
C ALA A 469 6.75 17.87 0.35
N ASP A 470 6.10 18.76 1.10
CA ASP A 470 5.40 18.41 2.34
C ASP A 470 4.24 17.43 2.09
N TRP A 471 3.92 16.58 3.08
CA TRP A 471 2.90 15.54 2.96
C TRP A 471 1.51 16.08 2.61
N ARG A 472 1.20 17.33 2.98
CA ARG A 472 -0.10 17.99 2.70
C ARG A 472 -0.42 18.06 1.21
N TRP A 473 0.62 18.05 0.38
CA TRP A 473 0.50 18.16 -1.07
C TRP A 473 0.44 16.80 -1.76
N LEU A 474 0.54 15.68 -1.05
CA LEU A 474 0.52 14.31 -1.58
C LEU A 474 1.60 14.03 -2.66
N ILE A 475 1.55 12.84 -3.26
CA ILE A 475 2.45 12.33 -4.30
C ILE A 475 1.72 12.42 -5.64
N GLU A 476 2.34 13.03 -6.66
CA GLU A 476 1.88 13.00 -8.07
C GLU A 476 0.49 13.61 -8.37
N ARG A 477 0.31 14.87 -7.94
CA ARG A 477 -0.91 15.65 -8.23
C ARG A 477 -0.60 17.08 -8.57
N GLU A 478 -1.38 17.66 -9.48
CA GLU A 478 -1.35 19.10 -9.80
C GLU A 478 -2.41 19.91 -9.02
N ASP A 479 -3.29 19.25 -8.26
CA ASP A 479 -4.36 19.86 -7.46
C ASP A 479 -4.13 19.65 -5.94
N SER A 480 -4.84 20.43 -5.11
CA SER A 480 -4.80 20.25 -3.65
C SER A 480 -6.16 19.79 -3.10
N PRO A 481 -6.21 18.68 -2.33
CA PRO A 481 -7.44 18.28 -1.64
C PRO A 481 -7.79 19.24 -0.48
N TRP A 482 -6.85 20.07 -0.04
CA TRP A 482 -7.06 21.06 1.02
C TRP A 482 -7.56 22.41 0.50
N TYR A 483 -7.21 22.76 -0.74
CA TYR A 483 -7.47 24.06 -1.34
C TYR A 483 -7.94 23.88 -2.80
N PRO A 484 -9.26 23.95 -3.06
CA PRO A 484 -9.82 23.72 -4.40
C PRO A 484 -9.29 24.67 -5.49
N THR A 485 -8.79 25.84 -5.10
CA THR A 485 -8.25 26.86 -6.01
C THR A 485 -6.73 26.77 -6.20
N ALA A 486 -6.08 25.77 -5.60
CA ALA A 486 -4.63 25.59 -5.69
C ALA A 486 -4.23 24.74 -6.90
N ARG A 487 -3.21 25.20 -7.61
CA ARG A 487 -2.47 24.42 -8.62
C ARG A 487 -1.04 24.19 -8.16
N LEU A 488 -0.53 22.98 -8.29
CA LEU A 488 0.77 22.56 -7.77
C LEU A 488 1.77 22.36 -8.92
N PHE A 489 2.97 22.94 -8.78
CA PHE A 489 4.08 22.81 -9.71
C PHE A 489 5.26 22.20 -8.97
N ARG A 490 5.74 21.03 -9.41
CA ARG A 490 6.71 20.22 -8.66
C ARG A 490 8.05 20.16 -9.38
N GLN A 491 9.13 20.23 -8.62
CA GLN A 491 10.45 19.88 -9.14
C GLN A 491 10.49 18.41 -9.57
N GLY A 492 10.90 18.16 -10.81
CA GLY A 492 11.25 16.82 -11.29
C GLY A 492 12.63 16.36 -10.84
N MET A 493 13.53 17.30 -10.53
CA MET A 493 14.86 17.05 -10.00
C MET A 493 15.18 18.06 -8.89
N GLN A 494 15.83 17.58 -7.84
CA GLN A 494 16.21 18.41 -6.70
C GLN A 494 17.04 19.63 -7.13
N GLY A 495 16.55 20.83 -6.79
CA GLY A 495 17.21 22.09 -7.07
C GLY A 495 16.92 22.68 -8.46
N ASP A 496 16.24 21.94 -9.35
CA ASP A 496 15.85 22.45 -10.67
C ASP A 496 14.58 23.31 -10.60
N TRP A 497 14.75 24.52 -10.06
CA TRP A 497 13.68 25.53 -10.05
C TRP A 497 13.44 26.14 -11.43
N GLY A 498 14.41 26.07 -12.35
CA GLY A 498 14.28 26.63 -13.70
C GLY A 498 13.17 25.96 -14.51
N ALA A 499 13.12 24.62 -14.49
CA ALA A 499 12.04 23.88 -15.13
C ALA A 499 10.65 24.24 -14.55
N VAL A 500 10.55 24.31 -13.22
CA VAL A 500 9.29 24.66 -12.53
C VAL A 500 8.80 26.05 -12.92
N VAL A 501 9.69 27.05 -12.90
CA VAL A 501 9.34 28.42 -13.30
C VAL A 501 8.99 28.49 -14.79
N GLY A 502 9.68 27.71 -15.64
CA GLY A 502 9.34 27.61 -17.06
C GLY A 502 7.91 27.13 -17.31
N GLU A 503 7.45 26.11 -16.57
CA GLU A 503 6.07 25.62 -16.65
C GLU A 503 5.06 26.65 -16.12
N ILE A 504 5.42 27.38 -15.06
CA ILE A 504 4.61 28.49 -14.56
C ILE A 504 4.51 29.62 -15.59
N ALA A 505 5.60 29.96 -16.28
CA ALA A 505 5.61 31.00 -17.30
C ALA A 505 4.67 30.66 -18.46
N LYS A 506 4.70 29.39 -18.92
CA LYS A 506 3.78 28.89 -19.95
C LYS A 506 2.33 28.96 -19.48
N ALA A 507 2.06 28.50 -18.26
CA ALA A 507 0.73 28.54 -17.67
C ALA A 507 0.19 29.96 -17.51
N LEU A 508 1.05 30.89 -17.06
CA LEU A 508 0.69 32.29 -16.86
C LEU A 508 0.43 32.99 -18.17
N LYS A 509 1.26 32.74 -19.19
CA LYS A 509 1.04 33.25 -20.55
C LYS A 509 -0.31 32.79 -21.11
N ALA A 510 -0.64 31.50 -20.98
CA ALA A 510 -1.93 30.98 -21.40
C ALA A 510 -3.11 31.62 -20.65
N LEU A 511 -2.92 31.93 -19.36
CA LEU A 511 -3.92 32.65 -18.56
C LEU A 511 -4.12 34.08 -19.08
N VAL A 512 -3.04 34.82 -19.36
CA VAL A 512 -3.09 36.17 -19.94
C VAL A 512 -3.78 36.16 -21.30
N GLU A 513 -3.46 35.20 -22.17
CA GLU A 513 -4.10 35.08 -23.49
C GLU A 513 -5.61 34.84 -23.36
N ARG A 514 -6.05 34.03 -22.40
CA ARG A 514 -7.48 33.81 -22.10
C ARG A 514 -8.17 35.06 -21.56
N THR A 515 -7.52 35.79 -20.65
CA THR A 515 -8.06 37.02 -20.07
C THR A 515 -8.08 38.17 -21.09
N SER A 516 -7.08 38.24 -21.98
CA SER A 516 -6.97 39.26 -23.04
C SER A 516 -7.92 38.99 -24.22
N ALA A 517 -8.25 37.73 -24.50
CA ALA A 517 -9.25 37.34 -25.49
C ALA A 517 -10.71 37.50 -25.00
N SER A 518 -10.90 38.00 -23.77
CA SER A 518 -12.19 38.04 -23.08
C SER A 518 -12.71 39.47 -22.89
N MET A 519 -13.33 40.02 -23.94
CA MET A 519 -14.61 40.75 -23.88
C MET A 519 -15.36 40.56 -25.21
N PRO A 520 -16.60 40.04 -25.24
CA PRO A 520 -17.08 38.76 -24.69
C PRO A 520 -17.42 37.73 -25.81
N SER A 521 -17.11 36.45 -25.60
CA SER A 521 -17.91 35.28 -26.08
C SER A 521 -17.37 33.95 -25.53
N PRO A 522 -18.19 32.89 -25.47
CA PRO A 522 -18.19 31.92 -24.37
C PRO A 522 -17.18 30.78 -24.55
N VAL A 523 -15.99 30.89 -23.94
CA VAL A 523 -15.07 29.75 -23.82
C VAL A 523 -14.77 29.37 -22.35
N SER A 524 -15.22 30.16 -21.37
CA SER A 524 -15.21 29.77 -19.94
C SER A 524 -16.33 28.77 -19.55
N CYS A 525 -16.98 28.14 -20.53
CA CYS A 525 -18.12 27.26 -20.32
C CYS A 525 -17.76 25.79 -20.59
N LEU A 526 -16.89 25.51 -21.56
CA LEU A 526 -16.61 24.16 -22.04
C LEU A 526 -15.82 23.33 -21.01
N SER A 527 -14.69 23.84 -20.50
CA SER A 527 -13.85 23.13 -19.53
C SER A 527 -14.57 22.88 -18.21
N ASP A 528 -15.31 23.87 -17.73
CA ASP A 528 -16.07 23.78 -16.48
C ASP A 528 -17.21 22.76 -16.64
N ARG A 529 -17.88 22.75 -17.79
CA ARG A 529 -18.90 21.74 -18.11
C ARG A 529 -18.30 20.34 -18.24
N LEU A 530 -17.13 20.17 -18.87
CA LEU A 530 -16.43 18.88 -18.93
C LEU A 530 -16.07 18.37 -17.53
N ALA A 531 -15.58 19.23 -16.63
CA ALA A 531 -15.29 18.88 -15.24
C ALA A 531 -16.57 18.52 -14.45
N MET A 532 -17.68 19.24 -14.69
CA MET A 532 -18.99 18.92 -14.09
C MET A 532 -19.52 17.57 -14.57
N ILE A 533 -19.37 17.24 -15.86
CA ILE A 533 -19.72 15.95 -16.45
C ILE A 533 -18.94 14.83 -15.76
N GLU A 534 -17.62 14.96 -15.66
CA GLU A 534 -16.73 13.98 -15.02
C GLU A 534 -17.09 13.77 -13.54
N THR A 535 -17.38 14.86 -12.83
CA THR A 535 -17.78 14.84 -11.42
C THR A 535 -19.12 14.12 -11.24
N ALA A 536 -20.11 14.42 -12.09
CA ALA A 536 -21.42 13.76 -12.07
C ALA A 536 -21.31 12.25 -12.38
N ARG A 537 -20.48 11.88 -13.37
CA ARG A 537 -20.21 10.47 -13.72
C ARG A 537 -19.56 9.71 -12.56
N LYS A 538 -18.51 10.27 -11.96
CA LYS A 538 -17.80 9.66 -10.81
C LYS A 538 -18.70 9.51 -9.57
N ALA A 539 -19.65 10.42 -9.38
CA ALA A 539 -20.67 10.32 -8.34
C ALA A 539 -21.81 9.32 -8.65
N GLY A 540 -21.79 8.64 -9.81
CA GLY A 540 -22.83 7.71 -10.24
C GLY A 540 -24.10 8.37 -10.76
N HIS A 541 -24.12 9.69 -10.91
CA HIS A 541 -25.26 10.46 -11.44
C HIS A 541 -25.28 10.44 -12.98
N LEU A 542 -25.40 9.25 -13.57
CA LEU A 542 -25.23 9.02 -15.01
C LEU A 542 -26.21 9.81 -15.89
N ALA A 543 -27.47 9.93 -15.47
CA ALA A 543 -28.48 10.69 -16.22
C ALA A 543 -28.15 12.19 -16.31
N LYS A 544 -27.68 12.77 -15.20
CA LYS A 544 -27.25 14.17 -15.14
C LYS A 544 -25.97 14.40 -15.95
N ALA A 545 -25.04 13.44 -15.92
CA ALA A 545 -23.82 13.51 -16.71
C ALA A 545 -24.10 13.46 -18.22
N ASP A 546 -25.03 12.58 -18.66
CA ASP A 546 -25.44 12.52 -20.08
C ASP A 546 -26.19 13.79 -20.51
N GLU A 547 -27.04 14.36 -19.66
CA GLU A 547 -27.73 15.63 -19.92
C GLU A 547 -26.73 16.77 -20.16
N LEU A 548 -25.74 16.92 -19.27
CA LEU A 548 -24.68 17.91 -19.43
C LEU A 548 -23.85 17.67 -20.71
N CYS A 549 -23.60 16.42 -21.09
CA CYS A 549 -22.94 16.10 -22.36
C CYS A 549 -23.79 16.52 -23.57
N ARG A 550 -25.11 16.31 -23.54
CA ARG A 550 -26.03 16.69 -24.63
C ARG A 550 -26.07 18.21 -24.81
N GLU A 551 -26.24 18.96 -23.72
CA GLU A 551 -26.20 20.43 -23.74
C GLU A 551 -24.86 20.95 -24.31
N LEU A 552 -23.76 20.27 -23.98
CA LEU A 552 -22.44 20.64 -24.48
C LEU A 552 -22.28 20.34 -25.97
N LEU A 553 -22.82 19.23 -26.45
CA LEU A 553 -22.82 18.87 -27.87
C LEU A 553 -23.79 19.71 -28.72
N GLU A 554 -24.82 20.32 -28.11
CA GLU A 554 -25.68 21.30 -28.79
C GLU A 554 -24.93 22.60 -29.11
N SER A 555 -24.06 23.05 -28.19
CA SER A 555 -23.22 24.24 -28.37
C SER A 555 -21.92 23.97 -29.13
N HIS A 556 -21.38 22.75 -29.03
CA HIS A 556 -20.14 22.31 -29.68
C HIS A 556 -20.36 20.96 -30.38
N PRO A 557 -21.02 20.95 -31.55
CA PRO A 557 -21.28 19.73 -32.29
C PRO A 557 -19.97 18.99 -32.59
N ALA A 558 -19.97 17.68 -32.36
CA ALA A 558 -18.86 16.79 -32.70
C ALA A 558 -17.56 16.95 -31.87
N HIS A 559 -17.60 17.61 -30.69
CA HIS A 559 -16.44 17.72 -29.79
C HIS A 559 -15.92 16.34 -29.31
N PRO A 560 -14.69 15.93 -29.68
CA PRO A 560 -14.19 14.55 -29.48
C PRO A 560 -14.18 14.08 -28.02
N GLU A 561 -13.70 14.93 -27.09
CA GLU A 561 -13.62 14.57 -25.66
C GLU A 561 -15.01 14.45 -25.03
N THR A 562 -15.96 15.30 -25.44
CA THR A 562 -17.36 15.21 -24.95
C THR A 562 -18.02 13.94 -25.46
N LEU A 563 -17.74 13.55 -26.71
CA LEU A 563 -18.23 12.29 -27.28
C LEU A 563 -17.63 11.07 -26.56
N LEU A 564 -16.33 11.11 -26.22
CA LEU A 564 -15.68 10.09 -25.41
C LEU A 564 -16.31 9.95 -24.02
N LEU A 565 -16.48 11.07 -23.29
CA LEU A 565 -17.10 11.07 -21.96
C LEU A 565 -18.53 10.55 -22.02
N ARG A 566 -19.31 10.98 -23.01
CA ARG A 566 -20.68 10.49 -23.20
C ARG A 566 -20.71 9.00 -23.56
N ALA A 567 -19.74 8.51 -24.34
CA ALA A 567 -19.62 7.08 -24.62
C ALA A 567 -19.31 6.26 -23.36
N GLN A 568 -18.44 6.77 -22.48
CA GLN A 568 -18.17 6.16 -21.18
C GLN A 568 -19.41 6.15 -20.29
N ILE A 569 -20.20 7.24 -20.25
CA ILE A 569 -21.45 7.32 -19.51
C ILE A 569 -22.47 6.30 -20.04
N ALA A 570 -22.63 6.20 -21.36
CA ALA A 570 -23.51 5.22 -21.98
C ALA A 570 -23.10 3.78 -21.61
N ARG A 571 -21.80 3.48 -21.60
CA ARG A 571 -21.26 2.19 -21.13
C ARG A 571 -21.59 1.96 -19.65
N ASP A 572 -21.33 2.94 -18.80
CA ASP A 572 -21.58 2.85 -17.35
C ASP A 572 -23.09 2.68 -17.06
N ALA A 573 -23.97 3.17 -17.94
CA ALA A 573 -25.42 2.97 -17.92
C ALA A 573 -25.88 1.63 -18.56
N GLY A 574 -24.97 0.83 -19.11
CA GLY A 574 -25.25 -0.45 -19.76
C GLY A 574 -25.64 -0.38 -21.24
N ASP A 575 -25.72 0.81 -21.85
CA ASP A 575 -26.01 0.98 -23.28
C ASP A 575 -24.73 0.92 -24.13
N ARG A 576 -24.26 -0.31 -24.35
CA ARG A 576 -23.04 -0.58 -25.12
C ARG A 576 -23.18 -0.21 -26.60
N LYS A 577 -24.39 -0.21 -27.17
CA LYS A 577 -24.62 0.15 -28.58
C LYS A 577 -24.44 1.65 -28.78
N ALA A 578 -25.05 2.46 -27.91
CA ALA A 578 -24.88 3.91 -27.94
C ALA A 578 -23.41 4.31 -27.73
N ALA A 579 -22.71 3.65 -26.80
CA ALA A 579 -21.28 3.90 -26.56
C ALA A 579 -20.41 3.71 -27.82
N ILE A 580 -20.64 2.63 -28.59
CA ILE A 580 -19.92 2.37 -29.85
C ILE A 580 -20.22 3.44 -30.90
N VAL A 581 -21.48 3.87 -31.03
CA VAL A 581 -21.87 4.93 -32.00
C VAL A 581 -21.17 6.25 -31.66
N LEU A 582 -21.17 6.64 -30.38
CA LEU A 582 -20.51 7.86 -29.90
C LEU A 582 -19.00 7.80 -30.10
N MET A 583 -18.36 6.65 -29.85
CA MET A 583 -16.93 6.49 -30.11
C MET A 583 -16.58 6.54 -31.60
N ARG A 584 -17.42 5.98 -32.48
CA ARG A 584 -17.24 6.12 -33.94
C ARG A 584 -17.31 7.58 -34.37
N GLN A 585 -18.23 8.36 -33.78
CA GLN A 585 -18.31 9.80 -34.01
C GLN A 585 -17.05 10.51 -33.51
N ALA A 586 -16.56 10.18 -32.31
CA ALA A 586 -15.32 10.78 -31.78
C ALA A 586 -14.11 10.53 -32.69
N THR A 587 -13.93 9.28 -33.17
CA THR A 587 -12.86 8.94 -34.12
C THR A 587 -13.02 9.59 -35.50
N ALA A 588 -14.24 10.00 -35.88
CA ALA A 588 -14.47 10.70 -37.15
C ALA A 588 -14.20 12.21 -37.03
N SER A 589 -14.41 12.79 -35.84
CA SER A 589 -14.17 14.21 -35.55
C SER A 589 -12.70 14.55 -35.32
N ASP A 590 -11.95 13.65 -34.68
CA ASP A 590 -10.51 13.78 -34.46
C ASP A 590 -9.83 12.44 -34.68
N GLY A 591 -9.60 12.15 -35.97
CA GLY A 591 -9.06 10.87 -36.42
C GLY A 591 -7.57 10.68 -36.17
N GLY A 592 -6.90 11.61 -35.49
CA GLY A 592 -5.45 11.63 -35.28
C GLY A 592 -4.99 11.10 -33.92
N ASP A 593 -5.83 11.09 -32.87
CA ASP A 593 -5.40 10.68 -31.52
C ASP A 593 -5.60 9.16 -31.28
N PRO A 594 -4.56 8.39 -30.92
CA PRO A 594 -4.65 6.99 -30.54
C PRO A 594 -5.67 6.69 -29.43
N LEU A 595 -5.88 7.64 -28.52
CA LEU A 595 -6.75 7.47 -27.35
C LEU A 595 -8.20 7.15 -27.75
N PHE A 596 -8.71 7.76 -28.81
CA PHE A 596 -10.07 7.49 -29.29
C PHE A 596 -10.19 6.08 -29.90
N TYR A 597 -9.15 5.62 -30.61
CA TYR A 597 -9.13 4.26 -31.15
C TYR A 597 -8.98 3.19 -30.07
N CYS A 598 -8.16 3.45 -29.04
CA CYS A 598 -8.07 2.59 -27.86
C CYS A 598 -9.41 2.52 -27.11
N GLY A 599 -10.06 3.66 -26.88
CA GLY A 599 -11.39 3.70 -26.27
C GLY A 599 -12.45 2.95 -27.09
N LEU A 600 -12.44 3.09 -28.41
CA LEU A 600 -13.35 2.35 -29.30
C LEU A 600 -13.10 0.83 -29.24
N ALA A 601 -11.83 0.42 -29.20
CA ALA A 601 -11.45 -0.99 -29.08
C ALA A 601 -11.94 -1.60 -27.75
N GLU A 602 -11.84 -0.87 -26.64
CA GLU A 602 -12.38 -1.31 -25.35
C GLU A 602 -13.91 -1.50 -25.40
N MET A 603 -14.63 -0.61 -26.09
CA MET A 603 -16.08 -0.74 -26.25
C MET A 603 -16.46 -1.97 -27.07
N PHE A 604 -15.76 -2.25 -28.17
CA PHE A 604 -15.94 -3.48 -28.96
C PHE A 604 -15.59 -4.73 -28.16
N ARG A 605 -14.51 -4.70 -27.37
CA ARG A 605 -14.14 -5.81 -26.49
C ARG A 605 -15.25 -6.08 -25.46
N GLY A 606 -15.84 -5.03 -24.89
CA GLY A 606 -16.95 -5.13 -23.95
C GLY A 606 -18.23 -5.74 -24.55
N THR A 607 -18.40 -5.73 -25.87
CA THR A 607 -19.53 -6.39 -26.57
C THR A 607 -19.19 -7.76 -27.14
N GLY A 608 -17.94 -8.22 -26.99
CA GLY A 608 -17.46 -9.48 -27.56
C GLY A 608 -17.06 -9.41 -29.03
N LEU A 609 -17.07 -8.22 -29.65
CA LEU A 609 -16.67 -8.00 -31.04
C LEU A 609 -15.14 -7.87 -31.14
N LEU A 610 -14.44 -8.97 -30.86
CA LEU A 610 -12.98 -8.98 -30.74
C LEU A 610 -12.22 -8.69 -32.04
N ASP A 611 -12.81 -9.00 -33.21
CA ASP A 611 -12.26 -8.64 -34.52
C ASP A 611 -12.29 -7.12 -34.75
N ASP A 612 -13.44 -6.48 -34.50
CA ASP A 612 -13.58 -5.03 -34.59
C ASP A 612 -12.70 -4.30 -33.57
N ALA A 613 -12.57 -4.85 -32.36
CA ALA A 613 -11.71 -4.31 -31.31
C ALA A 613 -10.23 -4.31 -31.71
N LEU A 614 -9.76 -5.43 -32.29
CA LEU A 614 -8.40 -5.54 -32.80
C LEU A 614 -8.17 -4.57 -33.99
N ALA A 615 -9.12 -4.52 -34.94
CA ALA A 615 -9.03 -3.62 -36.09
C ALA A 615 -8.96 -2.14 -35.67
N ALA A 616 -9.76 -1.74 -34.67
CA ALA A 616 -9.71 -0.38 -34.11
C ALA A 616 -8.35 -0.09 -33.45
N SER A 617 -7.83 -1.01 -32.64
CA SER A 617 -6.51 -0.84 -31.98
C SER A 617 -5.37 -0.77 -33.00
N GLN A 618 -5.40 -1.62 -34.05
CA GLN A 618 -4.40 -1.62 -35.12
C GLN A 618 -4.43 -0.32 -35.92
N ARG A 619 -5.61 0.26 -36.14
CA ARG A 619 -5.73 1.57 -36.79
C ARG A 619 -5.13 2.69 -35.95
N GLY A 620 -5.37 2.69 -34.64
CA GLY A 620 -4.69 3.61 -33.71
C GLY A 620 -3.17 3.47 -33.74
N LEU A 621 -2.66 2.23 -33.75
CA LEU A 621 -1.23 1.97 -33.86
C LEU A 621 -0.64 2.37 -35.22
N ALA A 622 -1.38 2.22 -36.33
CA ALA A 622 -0.92 2.63 -37.65
C ALA A 622 -0.73 4.15 -37.76
N LEU A 623 -1.55 4.93 -37.04
CA LEU A 623 -1.43 6.38 -36.97
C LEU A 623 -0.23 6.81 -36.11
N HIS A 624 0.04 6.08 -35.03
CA HIS A 624 1.16 6.36 -34.11
C HIS A 624 1.93 5.08 -33.74
N PRO A 625 2.88 4.63 -34.59
CA PRO A 625 3.57 3.36 -34.43
C PRO A 625 4.41 3.22 -33.14
N ASP A 626 4.83 4.35 -32.57
CA ASP A 626 5.63 4.44 -31.36
C ASP A 626 4.83 4.90 -30.13
N SER A 627 3.49 4.88 -30.18
CA SER A 627 2.66 5.14 -29.00
C SER A 627 2.65 3.92 -28.07
N PRO A 628 3.13 4.03 -26.81
CA PRO A 628 3.06 2.94 -25.83
C PRO A 628 1.62 2.47 -25.59
N GLN A 629 0.66 3.40 -25.57
CA GLN A 629 -0.77 3.14 -25.36
C GLN A 629 -1.37 2.35 -26.53
N ALA A 630 -1.03 2.70 -27.78
CA ALA A 630 -1.51 1.96 -28.95
C ALA A 630 -0.93 0.54 -29.01
N LEU A 631 0.36 0.39 -28.70
CA LEU A 631 1.03 -0.92 -28.60
C LEU A 631 0.41 -1.78 -27.49
N TYR A 632 0.16 -1.20 -26.32
CA TYR A 632 -0.53 -1.86 -25.22
C TYR A 632 -1.96 -2.27 -25.60
N GLY A 633 -2.70 -1.41 -26.30
CA GLY A 633 -4.05 -1.70 -26.80
C GLY A 633 -4.08 -2.91 -27.73
N VAL A 634 -3.21 -2.94 -28.75
CA VAL A 634 -3.08 -4.09 -29.66
C VAL A 634 -2.68 -5.36 -28.92
N GLY A 635 -1.69 -5.27 -28.02
CA GLY A 635 -1.27 -6.41 -27.19
C GLY A 635 -2.41 -6.97 -26.34
N THR A 636 -3.20 -6.08 -25.74
CA THR A 636 -4.38 -6.45 -24.94
C THR A 636 -5.46 -7.11 -25.79
N MET A 637 -5.70 -6.66 -27.03
CA MET A 637 -6.66 -7.29 -27.94
C MET A 637 -6.21 -8.67 -28.38
N PHE A 638 -4.91 -8.87 -28.67
CA PHE A 638 -4.39 -10.21 -28.93
C PHE A 638 -4.54 -11.13 -27.71
N CYS A 639 -4.27 -10.64 -26.50
CA CYS A 639 -4.55 -11.40 -25.28
C CYS A 639 -6.05 -11.74 -25.12
N ALA A 640 -6.95 -10.82 -25.43
CA ALA A 640 -8.40 -11.07 -25.36
C ALA A 640 -8.89 -12.11 -26.39
N ARG A 641 -8.20 -12.24 -27.51
CA ARG A 641 -8.42 -13.28 -28.54
C ARG A 641 -7.70 -14.59 -28.26
N ASP A 642 -7.00 -14.69 -27.13
CA ASP A 642 -6.18 -15.85 -26.76
C ASP A 642 -4.97 -16.10 -27.69
N GLU A 643 -4.58 -15.06 -28.46
CA GLU A 643 -3.44 -15.05 -29.38
C GLU A 643 -2.16 -14.54 -28.69
N HIS A 644 -1.80 -15.15 -27.56
CA HIS A 644 -0.74 -14.64 -26.66
C HIS A 644 0.64 -14.50 -27.30
N GLU A 645 1.03 -15.41 -28.20
CA GLU A 645 2.30 -15.29 -28.93
C GLU A 645 2.40 -14.00 -29.76
N LYS A 646 1.29 -13.56 -30.35
CA LYS A 646 1.24 -12.30 -31.09
C LYS A 646 1.21 -11.08 -30.16
N ALA A 647 0.67 -11.22 -28.96
CA ALA A 647 0.61 -10.13 -27.97
C ALA A 647 2.00 -9.73 -27.42
N ILE A 648 2.86 -10.73 -27.18
CA ILE A 648 4.18 -10.55 -26.54
C ILE A 648 5.03 -9.44 -27.18
N PRO A 649 5.30 -9.41 -28.50
CA PRO A 649 6.17 -8.39 -29.09
C PRO A 649 5.60 -6.97 -28.96
N HIS A 650 4.27 -6.81 -29.03
CA HIS A 650 3.63 -5.51 -28.85
C HIS A 650 3.74 -5.02 -27.40
N LEU A 651 3.51 -5.90 -26.43
CA LEU A 651 3.61 -5.56 -25.01
C LEU A 651 5.07 -5.29 -24.59
N GLN A 652 6.03 -6.05 -25.12
CA GLN A 652 7.46 -5.80 -24.89
C GLN A 652 7.88 -4.43 -25.43
N ARG A 653 7.44 -4.06 -26.64
CA ARG A 653 7.71 -2.73 -27.21
C ARG A 653 7.01 -1.62 -26.43
N ALA A 654 5.77 -1.84 -25.97
CA ALA A 654 5.07 -0.90 -25.11
C ALA A 654 5.85 -0.64 -23.81
N ILE A 655 6.35 -1.69 -23.15
CA ILE A 655 7.17 -1.61 -21.93
C ILE A 655 8.52 -0.95 -22.21
N ALA A 656 9.16 -1.22 -23.35
CA ALA A 656 10.43 -0.59 -23.71
C ALA A 656 10.30 0.93 -23.85
N LEU A 657 9.14 1.42 -24.32
CA LEU A 657 8.85 2.83 -24.46
C LEU A 657 8.28 3.47 -23.17
N ALA A 658 7.60 2.68 -22.34
CA ALA A 658 7.05 3.11 -21.05
C ALA A 658 7.31 2.05 -19.96
N PRO A 659 8.51 2.05 -19.35
CA PRO A 659 8.91 1.03 -18.37
C PRO A 659 8.03 0.96 -17.12
N GLU A 660 7.39 2.07 -16.74
CA GLU A 660 6.52 2.17 -15.56
C GLU A 660 5.07 1.72 -15.84
N ALA A 661 4.76 1.21 -17.04
CA ALA A 661 3.42 0.76 -17.40
C ALA A 661 3.06 -0.59 -16.74
N GLY A 662 2.64 -0.56 -15.46
CA GLY A 662 2.31 -1.75 -14.68
C GLY A 662 1.31 -2.70 -15.36
N ALA A 663 0.26 -2.16 -15.98
CA ALA A 663 -0.73 -2.95 -16.72
C ALA A 663 -0.13 -3.69 -17.95
N ALA A 664 0.88 -3.10 -18.60
CA ALA A 664 1.57 -3.75 -19.71
C ALA A 664 2.45 -4.92 -19.21
N HIS A 665 3.17 -4.74 -18.10
CA HIS A 665 3.90 -5.83 -17.44
C HIS A 665 2.96 -6.96 -17.03
N MET A 666 1.79 -6.62 -16.47
CA MET A 666 0.77 -7.59 -16.10
C MET A 666 0.29 -8.43 -17.28
N ASN A 667 -0.13 -7.78 -18.37
CA ASN A 667 -0.60 -8.48 -19.56
C ASN A 667 0.51 -9.29 -20.23
N LEU A 668 1.76 -8.80 -20.22
CA LEU A 668 2.90 -9.53 -20.76
C LEU A 668 3.19 -10.78 -19.93
N ALA A 669 3.17 -10.67 -18.59
CA ALA A 669 3.36 -11.80 -17.71
C ALA A 669 2.29 -12.88 -17.94
N VAL A 670 1.02 -12.48 -18.11
CA VAL A 670 -0.06 -13.40 -18.46
C VAL A 670 0.18 -14.06 -19.82
N ALA A 671 0.59 -13.30 -20.84
CA ALA A 671 0.90 -13.85 -22.16
C ALA A 671 2.07 -14.85 -22.12
N CYS A 672 3.14 -14.53 -21.38
CA CYS A 672 4.27 -15.43 -21.14
C CYS A 672 3.82 -16.72 -20.43
N ASN A 673 3.00 -16.62 -19.38
CA ASN A 673 2.49 -17.78 -18.67
C ASN A 673 1.65 -18.70 -19.57
N ARG A 674 0.79 -18.12 -20.41
CA ARG A 674 -0.06 -18.84 -21.35
C ARG A 674 0.70 -19.50 -22.50
N THR A 675 1.92 -19.05 -22.76
CA THR A 675 2.87 -19.62 -23.74
C THR A 675 3.94 -20.48 -23.09
N ALA A 676 3.73 -20.91 -21.84
CA ALA A 676 4.63 -21.75 -21.05
C ALA A 676 6.03 -21.14 -20.77
N ARG A 677 6.16 -19.80 -20.83
CA ARG A 677 7.36 -19.04 -20.43
C ARG A 677 7.22 -18.59 -18.97
N PHE A 678 7.34 -19.54 -18.04
CA PHE A 678 6.97 -19.32 -16.64
C PHE A 678 7.96 -18.42 -15.88
N GLU A 679 9.24 -18.46 -16.22
CA GLU A 679 10.28 -17.61 -15.68
C GLU A 679 10.11 -16.16 -16.14
N ASP A 680 9.80 -15.95 -17.42
CA ASP A 680 9.48 -14.62 -17.95
C ASP A 680 8.22 -14.05 -17.29
N ALA A 681 7.20 -14.90 -17.11
CA ALA A 681 5.99 -14.51 -16.40
C ALA A 681 6.29 -14.09 -14.95
N GLU A 682 7.12 -14.85 -14.23
CA GLU A 682 7.59 -14.49 -12.89
C GLU A 682 8.32 -13.14 -12.89
N HIS A 683 9.22 -12.91 -13.86
CA HIS A 683 9.94 -11.65 -13.99
C HIS A 683 8.98 -10.47 -14.14
N TYR A 684 8.05 -10.54 -15.10
CA TYR A 684 7.15 -9.44 -15.39
C TYR A 684 6.08 -9.21 -14.31
N TRP A 685 5.60 -10.25 -13.62
CA TRP A 685 4.75 -10.04 -12.44
C TRP A 685 5.51 -9.38 -11.29
N LYS A 686 6.78 -9.73 -11.06
CA LYS A 686 7.61 -9.02 -10.07
C LYS A 686 7.84 -7.57 -10.47
N LYS A 687 7.96 -7.27 -11.76
CA LYS A 687 8.04 -5.89 -12.27
C LYS A 687 6.72 -5.13 -12.05
N ALA A 688 5.58 -5.72 -12.38
CA ALA A 688 4.28 -5.16 -12.06
C ALA A 688 4.14 -4.87 -10.56
N LEU A 689 4.52 -5.80 -9.68
CA LEU A 689 4.50 -5.63 -8.23
C LEU A 689 5.54 -4.64 -7.69
N SER A 690 6.62 -4.37 -8.43
CA SER A 690 7.55 -3.29 -8.06
C SER A 690 6.99 -1.90 -8.37
N ILE A 691 6.05 -1.82 -9.31
CA ILE A 691 5.33 -0.59 -9.67
C ILE A 691 4.13 -0.39 -8.74
N ASP A 692 3.30 -1.42 -8.56
CA ASP A 692 2.19 -1.44 -7.61
C ASP A 692 2.26 -2.69 -6.70
N PRO A 693 2.86 -2.55 -5.50
CA PRO A 693 2.92 -3.64 -4.52
C PRO A 693 1.54 -4.05 -3.95
N SER A 694 0.48 -3.29 -4.23
CA SER A 694 -0.87 -3.58 -3.76
C SER A 694 -1.74 -4.31 -4.79
N ASP A 695 -1.21 -4.58 -5.99
CA ASP A 695 -1.93 -5.28 -7.05
C ASP A 695 -2.20 -6.74 -6.67
N ALA A 696 -3.42 -6.96 -6.16
CA ALA A 696 -3.90 -8.26 -5.73
C ALA A 696 -3.98 -9.29 -6.87
N GLU A 697 -4.21 -8.85 -8.11
CA GLU A 697 -4.25 -9.74 -9.27
C GLU A 697 -2.83 -10.19 -9.65
N ALA A 698 -1.85 -9.29 -9.61
CA ALA A 698 -0.44 -9.59 -9.79
C ALA A 698 0.05 -10.59 -8.76
N HIS A 699 -0.26 -10.36 -7.48
CA HIS A 699 0.06 -11.30 -6.40
C HIS A 699 -0.60 -12.67 -6.65
N ARG A 700 -1.90 -12.73 -6.95
CA ARG A 700 -2.59 -14.01 -7.20
C ARG A 700 -1.96 -14.76 -8.36
N ASN A 701 -1.72 -14.09 -9.49
CA ASN A 701 -1.17 -14.72 -10.68
C ASN A 701 0.27 -15.22 -10.46
N LEU A 702 1.12 -14.43 -9.82
CA LEU A 702 2.47 -14.85 -9.41
C LEU A 702 2.43 -16.04 -8.46
N GLY A 703 1.50 -16.03 -7.49
CA GLY A 703 1.27 -17.16 -6.59
C GLY A 703 0.89 -18.43 -7.33
N MET A 704 -0.04 -18.34 -8.27
CA MET A 704 -0.43 -19.48 -9.13
C MET A 704 0.74 -20.00 -9.99
N ASN A 705 1.63 -19.13 -10.45
CA ASN A 705 2.83 -19.53 -11.20
C ASN A 705 3.81 -20.34 -10.34
N TYR A 706 4.06 -19.92 -9.10
CA TYR A 706 4.87 -20.69 -8.15
C TYR A 706 4.21 -22.03 -7.80
N LEU A 707 2.89 -22.02 -7.54
CA LEU A 707 2.13 -23.24 -7.28
C LEU A 707 2.23 -24.22 -8.44
N LEU A 708 2.12 -23.74 -9.69
CA LEU A 708 2.19 -24.58 -10.90
C LEU A 708 3.56 -25.24 -11.06
N ARG A 709 4.62 -24.59 -10.59
CA ARG A 709 6.00 -25.11 -10.58
C ARG A 709 6.33 -25.93 -9.33
N GLY A 710 5.37 -26.12 -8.42
CA GLY A 710 5.54 -26.91 -7.19
C GLY A 710 6.15 -26.15 -6.00
N ASP A 711 6.45 -24.85 -6.12
CA ASP A 711 6.95 -24.03 -5.01
C ASP A 711 5.77 -23.54 -4.16
N PHE A 712 5.21 -24.43 -3.35
CA PHE A 712 4.05 -24.15 -2.51
C PHE A 712 4.35 -23.13 -1.41
N LEU A 713 5.59 -23.08 -0.93
CA LEU A 713 6.01 -22.14 0.11
C LEU A 713 6.04 -20.70 -0.39
N LYS A 714 6.41 -20.45 -1.66
CA LYS A 714 6.24 -19.13 -2.28
C LYS A 714 4.83 -18.90 -2.81
N GLY A 715 4.19 -19.92 -3.35
CA GLY A 715 2.90 -19.80 -4.03
C GLY A 715 1.75 -19.44 -3.11
N PHE A 716 1.55 -20.19 -2.02
CA PHE A 716 0.40 -19.99 -1.14
C PHE A 716 0.35 -18.63 -0.40
N PRO A 717 1.48 -18.01 0.02
CA PRO A 717 1.49 -16.63 0.52
C PRO A 717 0.96 -15.63 -0.50
N HIS A 718 1.48 -15.66 -1.74
CA HIS A 718 1.00 -14.79 -2.82
C HIS A 718 -0.48 -15.08 -3.17
N TYR A 719 -0.90 -16.34 -3.11
CA TYR A 719 -2.28 -16.74 -3.33
C TYR A 719 -3.26 -16.25 -2.23
N GLN A 720 -2.79 -15.76 -1.07
CA GLN A 720 -3.68 -15.14 -0.07
C GLN A 720 -4.34 -13.86 -0.60
N TRP A 721 -3.66 -13.13 -1.49
CA TRP A 721 -4.18 -11.90 -2.10
C TRP A 721 -5.43 -12.12 -2.96
N ARG A 722 -5.76 -13.37 -3.28
CA ARG A 722 -7.08 -13.70 -3.87
C ARG A 722 -8.24 -13.17 -3.05
N LEU A 723 -8.09 -12.93 -1.74
CA LEU A 723 -9.18 -12.41 -0.90
C LEU A 723 -9.43 -10.91 -1.14
N GLU A 724 -8.45 -10.18 -1.71
CA GLU A 724 -8.51 -8.73 -1.93
C GLU A 724 -9.00 -8.32 -3.33
N ILE A 725 -9.13 -9.27 -4.26
CA ILE A 725 -9.54 -8.97 -5.66
C ILE A 725 -11.01 -8.51 -5.72
N LYS A 726 -11.30 -7.43 -6.45
CA LYS A 726 -12.68 -6.91 -6.61
C LYS A 726 -13.25 -7.29 -7.97
N ASP A 727 -13.63 -8.56 -8.16
CA ASP A 727 -14.15 -9.10 -9.42
C ASP A 727 -15.66 -9.40 -9.39
N GLY A 728 -16.37 -8.90 -8.38
CA GLY A 728 -17.80 -9.18 -8.16
C GLY A 728 -18.09 -10.55 -7.56
N THR A 729 -17.08 -11.39 -7.36
CA THR A 729 -17.24 -12.66 -6.62
C THR A 729 -17.40 -12.36 -5.13
N SER A 730 -18.51 -12.81 -4.54
CA SER A 730 -18.70 -12.72 -3.09
C SER A 730 -17.69 -13.62 -2.37
N ARG A 731 -16.81 -13.03 -1.57
CA ARG A 731 -15.85 -13.77 -0.73
C ARG A 731 -16.18 -13.54 0.75
N PRO A 732 -15.98 -14.55 1.61
CA PRO A 732 -16.30 -14.43 3.02
C PRO A 732 -15.38 -13.38 3.67
N ARG A 733 -15.99 -12.40 4.35
CA ARG A 733 -15.27 -11.52 5.26
C ARG A 733 -15.02 -12.28 6.55
N LEU A 734 -13.76 -12.42 6.95
CA LEU A 734 -13.37 -13.12 8.17
C LEU A 734 -13.27 -12.13 9.33
N ASP A 735 -14.13 -12.25 10.34
CA ASP A 735 -14.15 -11.33 11.49
C ASP A 735 -12.98 -11.61 12.46
N ARG A 736 -12.60 -12.89 12.58
CA ARG A 736 -11.50 -13.39 13.42
C ARG A 736 -10.70 -14.43 12.65
N PRO A 737 -9.88 -14.03 11.66
CA PRO A 737 -9.12 -14.96 10.86
C PRO A 737 -8.15 -15.78 11.73
N TRP A 738 -8.16 -17.09 11.58
CA TRP A 738 -7.20 -17.97 12.24
C TRP A 738 -5.83 -17.82 11.59
N ASN A 739 -4.84 -17.48 12.41
CA ASN A 739 -3.46 -17.22 12.05
C ASN A 739 -2.49 -18.11 12.86
N ARG A 740 -2.74 -19.43 12.81
CA ARG A 740 -1.89 -20.48 13.40
C ARG A 740 -1.84 -20.53 14.93
N GLU A 741 -2.78 -19.87 15.61
CA GLU A 741 -2.97 -20.00 17.05
C GLU A 741 -3.35 -21.44 17.43
N ASP A 742 -3.14 -21.80 18.70
CA ASP A 742 -3.52 -23.10 19.24
C ASP A 742 -5.03 -23.32 19.12
N LEU A 743 -5.42 -24.44 18.51
CA LEU A 743 -6.80 -24.82 18.23
C LEU A 743 -7.41 -25.70 19.33
N LYS A 744 -6.66 -26.05 20.38
CA LYS A 744 -7.14 -26.96 21.42
C LYS A 744 -8.45 -26.46 22.05
N SER A 745 -9.51 -27.24 21.87
CA SER A 745 -10.89 -26.96 22.34
C SER A 745 -11.55 -25.72 21.73
N LYS A 746 -10.96 -25.11 20.68
CA LYS A 746 -11.54 -23.96 19.97
C LYS A 746 -12.46 -24.40 18.84
N LYS A 747 -13.53 -23.63 18.60
CA LYS A 747 -14.42 -23.81 17.45
C LYS A 747 -13.93 -22.97 16.27
N LEU A 748 -13.45 -23.65 15.23
CA LEU A 748 -13.01 -23.05 13.97
C LEU A 748 -14.08 -23.26 12.90
N LEU A 749 -14.60 -22.14 12.38
CA LEU A 749 -15.48 -22.13 11.21
C LEU A 749 -14.63 -22.00 9.94
N VAL A 750 -14.76 -22.95 9.02
CA VAL A 750 -14.06 -22.93 7.74
C VAL A 750 -15.06 -22.66 6.62
N HIS A 751 -14.74 -21.73 5.74
CA HIS A 751 -15.57 -21.37 4.59
C HIS A 751 -15.06 -22.07 3.34
N ALA A 752 -15.94 -22.76 2.61
CA ALA A 752 -15.68 -23.20 1.24
C ALA A 752 -16.03 -22.05 0.29
N GLU A 753 -15.02 -21.29 -0.11
CA GLU A 753 -15.15 -20.02 -0.85
C GLU A 753 -14.85 -20.14 -2.36
N GLN A 754 -14.52 -21.35 -2.83
CA GLN A 754 -14.14 -21.64 -4.21
C GLN A 754 -15.09 -22.68 -4.81
N GLY A 755 -14.78 -23.17 -6.02
CA GLY A 755 -15.59 -24.17 -6.73
C GLY A 755 -15.67 -25.54 -6.03
N TYR A 756 -16.50 -26.43 -6.59
CA TYR A 756 -16.71 -27.77 -6.03
C TYR A 756 -15.43 -28.61 -5.94
N GLY A 757 -14.58 -28.58 -6.98
CA GLY A 757 -13.31 -29.31 -7.01
C GLY A 757 -12.37 -28.86 -5.89
N ASP A 758 -12.25 -27.55 -5.68
CA ASP A 758 -11.43 -26.94 -4.64
C ASP A 758 -11.93 -27.29 -3.24
N THR A 759 -13.25 -27.26 -3.07
CA THR A 759 -13.87 -27.69 -1.82
C THR A 759 -13.50 -29.14 -1.50
N ILE A 760 -13.67 -30.04 -2.47
CA ILE A 760 -13.33 -31.46 -2.32
C ILE A 760 -11.83 -31.65 -2.03
N GLN A 761 -10.95 -30.94 -2.74
CA GLN A 761 -9.50 -31.07 -2.56
C GLN A 761 -9.06 -30.59 -1.17
N PHE A 762 -9.50 -29.41 -0.75
CA PHE A 762 -9.04 -28.78 0.49
C PHE A 762 -9.74 -29.32 1.76
N CYS A 763 -10.88 -30.00 1.64
CA CYS A 763 -11.50 -30.72 2.77
C CYS A 763 -10.54 -31.72 3.44
N ARG A 764 -9.49 -32.17 2.73
CA ARG A 764 -8.47 -33.08 3.27
C ARG A 764 -7.71 -32.56 4.49
N TYR A 765 -7.70 -31.24 4.71
CA TYR A 765 -7.03 -30.63 5.85
C TYR A 765 -7.87 -30.70 7.14
N LEU A 766 -9.19 -30.91 7.03
CA LEU A 766 -10.10 -30.91 8.18
C LEU A 766 -9.77 -32.03 9.19
N PRO A 767 -9.48 -33.28 8.79
CA PRO A 767 -9.01 -34.31 9.72
C PRO A 767 -7.76 -33.91 10.51
N SER A 768 -6.78 -33.26 9.87
CA SER A 768 -5.55 -32.80 10.52
C SER A 768 -5.82 -31.69 11.54
N LEU A 769 -6.75 -30.77 11.25
CA LEU A 769 -7.18 -29.76 12.22
C LEU A 769 -7.92 -30.39 13.41
N ARG A 770 -8.75 -31.42 13.16
CA ARG A 770 -9.42 -32.16 14.23
C ARG A 770 -8.42 -32.85 15.16
N GLN A 771 -7.37 -33.46 14.60
CA GLN A 771 -6.29 -34.10 15.39
C GLN A 771 -5.56 -33.09 16.29
N ARG A 772 -5.55 -31.79 15.91
CA ARG A 772 -5.02 -30.69 16.74
C ARG A 772 -6.01 -30.20 17.82
N GLY A 773 -7.14 -30.89 18.02
CA GLY A 773 -8.10 -30.58 19.08
C GLY A 773 -9.15 -29.54 18.70
N ALA A 774 -9.24 -29.15 17.43
CA ALA A 774 -10.24 -28.20 16.94
C ALA A 774 -11.65 -28.83 16.89
N ARG A 775 -12.66 -28.09 17.32
CA ARG A 775 -14.07 -28.35 16.97
C ARG A 775 -14.35 -27.64 15.64
N LEU A 776 -14.79 -28.37 14.63
CA LEU A 776 -14.86 -27.84 13.26
C LEU A 776 -16.30 -27.68 12.79
N ALA A 777 -16.56 -26.54 12.16
CA ALA A 777 -17.72 -26.33 11.31
C ALA A 777 -17.25 -25.97 9.90
N LEU A 778 -17.90 -26.51 8.87
CA LEU A 778 -17.63 -26.19 7.47
C LEU A 778 -18.90 -25.59 6.84
N ARG A 779 -18.77 -24.37 6.31
CA ARG A 779 -19.80 -23.76 5.48
C ARG A 779 -19.57 -24.18 4.03
N ALA A 780 -20.49 -24.96 3.47
CA ALA A 780 -20.32 -25.63 2.18
C ALA A 780 -21.52 -25.47 1.24
N PRO A 781 -21.29 -25.48 -0.10
CA PRO A 781 -22.36 -25.47 -1.09
C PRO A 781 -23.33 -26.63 -0.93
N ARG A 782 -24.64 -26.38 -1.16
CA ARG A 782 -25.72 -27.37 -0.97
C ARG A 782 -25.40 -28.73 -1.62
N SER A 783 -24.88 -28.73 -2.85
CA SER A 783 -24.57 -29.93 -3.63
C SER A 783 -23.48 -30.84 -3.04
N LEU A 784 -22.70 -30.35 -2.06
CA LEU A 784 -21.63 -31.11 -1.39
C LEU A 784 -21.97 -31.49 0.06
N ARG A 785 -23.02 -30.92 0.66
CA ARG A 785 -23.27 -31.05 2.11
C ARG A 785 -23.48 -32.50 2.54
N GLU A 786 -24.33 -33.25 1.82
CA GLU A 786 -24.60 -34.66 2.13
C GLU A 786 -23.33 -35.51 2.04
N LEU A 787 -22.56 -35.36 0.97
CA LEU A 787 -21.34 -36.12 0.73
C LEU A 787 -20.29 -35.88 1.83
N ILE A 788 -20.06 -34.61 2.20
CA ILE A 788 -19.09 -34.25 3.22
C ILE A 788 -19.57 -34.72 4.61
N ALA A 789 -20.84 -34.49 4.95
CA ALA A 789 -21.40 -34.94 6.23
C ALA A 789 -21.35 -36.46 6.40
N HIS A 790 -21.60 -37.22 5.33
CA HIS A 790 -21.44 -38.67 5.34
C HIS A 790 -19.99 -39.11 5.52
N SER A 791 -19.06 -38.45 4.82
CA SER A 791 -17.62 -38.77 4.87
C SER A 791 -16.98 -38.40 6.21
N MET A 792 -17.48 -37.34 6.85
CA MET A 792 -16.96 -36.79 8.10
C MET A 792 -18.10 -36.57 9.11
N PRO A 793 -18.67 -37.62 9.73
CA PRO A 793 -19.82 -37.51 10.64
C PRO A 793 -19.57 -36.66 11.89
N TRP A 794 -18.31 -36.37 12.18
CA TRP A 794 -17.84 -35.56 13.30
C TRP A 794 -17.78 -34.06 12.98
N LEU A 795 -17.97 -33.66 11.72
CA LEU A 795 -17.90 -32.29 11.24
C LEU A 795 -19.31 -31.69 11.19
N THR A 796 -19.49 -30.49 11.75
CA THR A 796 -20.72 -29.73 11.50
C THR A 796 -20.67 -29.15 10.09
N VAL A 797 -21.58 -29.56 9.21
CA VAL A 797 -21.66 -29.03 7.84
C VAL A 797 -22.90 -28.15 7.73
N GLU A 798 -22.71 -26.90 7.34
CA GLU A 798 -23.77 -25.89 7.32
C GLU A 798 -23.77 -25.06 6.04
N GLY A 799 -24.85 -24.30 5.83
CA GLY A 799 -25.01 -23.39 4.71
C GLY A 799 -24.66 -21.94 5.02
N ASP A 800 -24.70 -21.09 3.99
CA ASP A 800 -24.44 -19.66 4.13
C ASP A 800 -25.45 -18.95 5.03
N GLU A 801 -26.66 -19.51 5.10
CA GLU A 801 -27.76 -19.10 5.97
C GLU A 801 -27.52 -19.31 7.48
N ALA A 802 -26.50 -20.08 7.87
CA ALA A 802 -26.29 -20.47 9.26
C ALA A 802 -25.50 -19.44 10.08
N SER A 803 -26.06 -18.96 11.20
CA SER A 803 -25.43 -18.00 12.13
C SER A 803 -24.57 -18.67 13.21
N SER A 804 -23.80 -19.69 12.85
CA SER A 804 -22.96 -20.42 13.81
C SER A 804 -21.94 -19.52 14.47
N VAL A 805 -21.99 -19.43 15.81
CA VAL A 805 -20.94 -18.79 16.61
C VAL A 805 -19.64 -19.61 16.49
N SER A 806 -18.52 -18.93 16.25
CA SER A 806 -17.17 -19.53 16.17
C SER A 806 -16.17 -18.68 16.94
N ASP A 807 -15.09 -19.30 17.43
CA ASP A 807 -14.00 -18.57 18.07
C ASP A 807 -13.11 -17.88 17.03
N MET A 808 -12.92 -18.55 15.89
CA MET A 808 -12.03 -18.16 14.79
C MET A 808 -12.58 -18.67 13.45
N GLN A 809 -12.13 -18.06 12.36
CA GLN A 809 -12.58 -18.36 11.00
C GLN A 809 -11.41 -18.57 10.04
N SER A 810 -11.58 -19.40 9.02
CA SER A 810 -10.62 -19.54 7.93
C SER A 810 -11.32 -19.90 6.63
N THR A 811 -10.60 -19.85 5.51
CA THR A 811 -11.10 -20.37 4.23
C THR A 811 -10.37 -21.65 3.88
N LEU A 812 -11.03 -22.55 3.13
CA LEU A 812 -10.44 -23.83 2.75
C LEU A 812 -9.14 -23.65 1.97
N ALA A 813 -9.11 -22.71 1.02
CA ALA A 813 -7.92 -22.49 0.20
C ALA A 813 -6.81 -21.70 0.93
N SER A 814 -7.03 -21.22 2.15
CA SER A 814 -6.00 -20.65 3.03
C SER A 814 -5.34 -21.69 3.94
N LEU A 815 -5.93 -22.88 4.11
CA LEU A 815 -5.35 -23.92 4.96
C LEU A 815 -3.95 -24.38 4.54
N PRO A 816 -3.62 -24.56 3.24
CA PRO A 816 -2.26 -24.91 2.84
C PRO A 816 -1.22 -23.86 3.24
N TYR A 817 -1.56 -22.57 3.13
CA TYR A 817 -0.71 -21.47 3.60
C TYR A 817 -0.52 -21.55 5.13
N LEU A 818 -1.61 -21.66 5.87
CA LEU A 818 -1.60 -21.67 7.33
C LEU A 818 -0.86 -22.89 7.89
N LEU A 819 -0.91 -24.02 7.19
CA LEU A 819 -0.26 -25.26 7.59
C LEU A 819 1.14 -25.44 6.96
N LYS A 820 1.61 -24.47 6.17
CA LYS A 820 2.91 -24.49 5.48
C LYS A 820 3.10 -25.74 4.61
N THR A 821 2.08 -26.09 3.83
CA THR A 821 2.12 -27.28 3.00
C THR A 821 3.21 -27.18 1.92
N THR A 822 4.02 -28.24 1.81
CA THR A 822 4.87 -28.53 0.65
C THR A 822 4.27 -29.69 -0.15
N VAL A 823 4.83 -29.99 -1.33
CA VAL A 823 4.40 -31.14 -2.15
C VAL A 823 4.45 -32.46 -1.37
N GLU A 824 5.45 -32.61 -0.51
CA GLU A 824 5.71 -33.79 0.32
C GLU A 824 4.84 -33.83 1.58
N SER A 825 4.34 -32.68 2.05
CA SER A 825 3.60 -32.56 3.31
C SER A 825 2.09 -32.49 3.11
N ILE A 826 1.58 -32.76 1.90
CA ILE A 826 0.15 -32.78 1.62
C ILE A 826 -0.52 -33.87 2.48
N PRO A 827 -1.57 -33.57 3.28
CA PRO A 827 -2.21 -34.57 4.13
C PRO A 827 -2.77 -35.75 3.33
N ALA A 828 -2.34 -36.96 3.71
CA ALA A 828 -2.39 -38.15 2.86
C ALA A 828 -3.50 -39.20 3.10
N PRO A 829 -4.42 -39.16 4.09
CA PRO A 829 -5.36 -40.27 4.23
C PRO A 829 -6.41 -40.22 3.10
N ILE A 830 -6.17 -40.99 2.05
CA ILE A 830 -7.16 -41.30 1.01
C ILE A 830 -7.67 -42.73 1.27
N PRO A 831 -8.99 -42.98 1.23
CA PRO A 831 -10.04 -42.02 0.97
C PRO A 831 -10.38 -41.14 2.19
N TYR A 832 -10.53 -39.83 1.96
CA TYR A 832 -11.14 -38.91 2.93
C TYR A 832 -12.57 -38.50 2.54
N ILE A 833 -13.02 -38.89 1.33
CA ILE A 833 -14.40 -38.79 0.86
C ILE A 833 -14.92 -40.20 0.58
N LYS A 834 -16.16 -40.49 0.99
CA LYS A 834 -16.81 -41.79 0.82
C LYS A 834 -18.21 -41.60 0.23
N ALA A 835 -18.59 -42.47 -0.71
CA ALA A 835 -19.91 -42.47 -1.29
C ALA A 835 -20.96 -43.03 -0.31
N PRO A 836 -22.13 -42.39 -0.16
CA PRO A 836 -23.21 -42.93 0.67
C PRO A 836 -23.70 -44.29 0.15
N PRO A 837 -23.87 -45.32 1.01
CA PRO A 837 -24.26 -46.67 0.58
C PRO A 837 -25.54 -46.73 -0.27
N ARG A 838 -26.53 -45.85 0.03
CA ARG A 838 -27.78 -45.77 -0.75
C ARG A 838 -27.54 -45.34 -2.20
N ALA A 839 -26.65 -44.38 -2.42
CA ALA A 839 -26.28 -43.93 -3.76
C ALA A 839 -25.50 -45.03 -4.50
N VAL A 840 -24.59 -45.72 -3.81
CA VAL A 840 -23.84 -46.85 -4.38
C VAL A 840 -24.78 -47.95 -4.87
N SER A 841 -25.74 -48.39 -4.05
CA SER A 841 -26.68 -49.45 -4.44
C SER A 841 -27.58 -49.04 -5.62
N ARG A 842 -28.10 -47.80 -5.59
CA ARG A 842 -28.99 -47.29 -6.64
C ARG A 842 -28.28 -47.22 -8.00
N LEU A 843 -27.11 -46.60 -8.06
CA LEU A 843 -26.36 -46.43 -9.30
C LEU A 843 -25.71 -47.75 -9.75
N GLY A 844 -25.36 -48.63 -8.81
CA GLY A 844 -24.85 -49.97 -9.10
C GLY A 844 -25.84 -50.84 -9.86
N ALA A 845 -27.14 -50.74 -9.55
CA ALA A 845 -28.19 -51.44 -10.28
C ALA A 845 -28.27 -51.02 -11.76
N MET A 846 -27.90 -49.77 -12.08
CA MET A 846 -27.91 -49.23 -13.43
C MET A 846 -26.65 -49.56 -14.22
N ILE A 847 -25.49 -49.44 -13.58
CA ILE A 847 -24.19 -49.75 -14.17
C ILE A 847 -24.06 -51.27 -14.42
N GLY A 848 -24.68 -52.08 -13.55
CA GLY A 848 -24.76 -53.53 -13.67
C GLY A 848 -23.47 -54.25 -13.27
N GLN A 849 -23.52 -55.59 -13.22
CA GLN A 849 -22.37 -56.45 -12.90
C GLN A 849 -21.92 -57.26 -14.13
N GLY A 850 -21.30 -56.56 -15.10
CA GLY A 850 -20.64 -57.19 -16.26
C GLY A 850 -19.18 -57.55 -15.99
N ALA A 851 -18.58 -58.36 -16.88
CA ALA A 851 -17.15 -58.66 -16.89
C ALA A 851 -16.30 -57.63 -17.67
N GLU A 852 -16.96 -56.67 -18.32
CA GLU A 852 -16.35 -55.53 -19.00
C GLU A 852 -15.82 -54.52 -17.98
N LEU A 853 -14.78 -53.78 -18.37
CA LEU A 853 -14.24 -52.69 -17.57
C LEU A 853 -15.18 -51.48 -17.66
N LYS A 854 -15.59 -50.93 -16.51
CA LYS A 854 -16.57 -49.84 -16.44
C LYS A 854 -15.86 -48.50 -16.23
N ILE A 855 -15.99 -47.60 -17.19
CA ILE A 855 -15.25 -46.34 -17.20
C ILE A 855 -16.19 -45.14 -17.19
N GLY A 856 -15.99 -44.24 -16.24
CA GLY A 856 -16.67 -42.95 -16.19
C GLY A 856 -15.96 -41.91 -17.06
N LEU A 857 -16.69 -41.11 -17.83
CA LEU A 857 -16.14 -40.06 -18.71
C LEU A 857 -16.64 -38.67 -18.32
N THR A 858 -15.75 -37.67 -18.36
CA THR A 858 -16.10 -36.24 -18.29
C THR A 858 -15.17 -35.43 -19.19
N ILE A 859 -15.74 -34.64 -20.10
CA ILE A 859 -15.00 -33.97 -21.18
C ILE A 859 -14.98 -32.45 -21.09
N ALA A 860 -15.86 -31.87 -20.25
CA ALA A 860 -15.98 -30.44 -20.07
C ALA A 860 -16.34 -30.11 -18.61
N GLY A 861 -15.95 -28.92 -18.15
CA GLY A 861 -16.31 -28.42 -16.83
C GLY A 861 -17.52 -27.48 -16.88
N ASN A 862 -17.44 -26.40 -16.11
CA ASN A 862 -18.45 -25.34 -16.15
C ASN A 862 -18.14 -24.37 -17.29
N ALA A 863 -19.02 -24.30 -18.30
CA ALA A 863 -18.88 -23.39 -19.44
C ALA A 863 -18.79 -21.90 -19.07
N GLU A 864 -19.29 -21.50 -17.89
CA GLU A 864 -19.16 -20.13 -17.39
C GLU A 864 -17.77 -19.83 -16.81
N HIS A 865 -16.95 -20.87 -16.55
CA HIS A 865 -15.61 -20.69 -16.00
C HIS A 865 -14.64 -20.24 -17.11
N PRO A 866 -13.88 -19.14 -16.94
CA PRO A 866 -13.06 -18.56 -18.02
C PRO A 866 -12.04 -19.52 -18.65
N ARG A 867 -11.49 -20.47 -17.87
CA ARG A 867 -10.53 -21.48 -18.35
C ARG A 867 -11.18 -22.71 -18.99
N ASP A 868 -12.50 -22.86 -18.95
CA ASP A 868 -13.15 -24.10 -19.38
C ASP A 868 -12.90 -24.40 -20.85
N ARG A 869 -12.93 -23.36 -21.69
CA ARG A 869 -12.63 -23.46 -23.12
C ARG A 869 -11.27 -24.11 -23.41
N ASP A 870 -10.25 -23.84 -22.61
CA ASP A 870 -8.90 -24.36 -22.81
C ASP A 870 -8.79 -25.86 -22.47
N ARG A 871 -9.63 -26.35 -21.54
CA ARG A 871 -9.55 -27.71 -20.99
C ARG A 871 -10.66 -28.65 -21.47
N SER A 872 -11.65 -28.14 -22.21
CA SER A 872 -12.78 -28.92 -22.70
C SER A 872 -12.46 -29.60 -24.04
N ILE A 873 -12.94 -30.83 -24.21
CA ILE A 873 -12.68 -31.67 -25.38
C ILE A 873 -13.98 -31.86 -26.16
N ALA A 874 -13.96 -31.62 -27.47
CA ALA A 874 -15.10 -31.93 -28.33
C ALA A 874 -15.34 -33.45 -28.33
N PHE A 875 -16.59 -33.87 -28.07
CA PHE A 875 -16.93 -35.29 -27.88
C PHE A 875 -16.48 -36.18 -29.05
N ALA A 876 -16.58 -35.70 -30.30
CA ALA A 876 -16.15 -36.44 -31.49
C ALA A 876 -14.67 -36.86 -31.46
N THR A 877 -13.82 -36.12 -30.76
CA THR A 877 -12.39 -36.44 -30.60
C THR A 877 -12.17 -37.75 -29.84
N LEU A 878 -13.15 -38.22 -29.07
CA LEU A 878 -13.07 -39.44 -28.27
C LEU A 878 -13.21 -40.74 -29.09
N ALA A 879 -13.48 -40.68 -30.40
CA ALA A 879 -13.71 -41.87 -31.22
C ALA A 879 -12.66 -42.99 -31.05
N PRO A 880 -11.34 -42.71 -31.01
CA PRO A 880 -10.32 -43.75 -30.78
C PRO A 880 -10.45 -44.44 -29.41
N LEU A 881 -10.83 -43.68 -28.38
CA LEU A 881 -11.02 -44.20 -27.02
C LEU A 881 -12.27 -45.07 -26.91
N LEU A 882 -13.36 -44.67 -27.57
CA LEU A 882 -14.63 -45.41 -27.55
C LEU A 882 -14.60 -46.71 -28.36
N ALA A 883 -13.57 -46.91 -29.20
CA ALA A 883 -13.39 -48.11 -30.00
C ALA A 883 -12.71 -49.28 -29.25
N ILE A 884 -12.23 -49.06 -28.02
CA ILE A 884 -11.55 -50.11 -27.25
C ILE A 884 -12.55 -51.19 -26.81
N GLU A 885 -12.30 -52.43 -27.23
CA GLU A 885 -13.14 -53.58 -26.90
C GLU A 885 -13.12 -53.93 -25.40
N ARG A 886 -14.18 -54.61 -24.93
CA ARG A 886 -14.34 -55.08 -23.53
C ARG A 886 -14.39 -53.96 -22.48
N VAL A 887 -14.70 -52.75 -22.92
CA VAL A 887 -14.91 -51.57 -22.08
C VAL A 887 -16.34 -51.08 -22.26
N ARG A 888 -16.99 -50.74 -21.14
CA ARG A 888 -18.28 -50.06 -21.14
C ARG A 888 -18.13 -48.66 -20.57
N PHE A 889 -18.46 -47.66 -21.37
CA PHE A 889 -18.33 -46.25 -21.01
C PHE A 889 -19.64 -45.70 -20.44
N PHE A 890 -19.50 -44.89 -19.38
CA PHE A 890 -20.57 -44.19 -18.69
C PHE A 890 -20.26 -42.70 -18.64
N SER A 891 -21.18 -41.84 -19.07
CA SER A 891 -20.99 -40.39 -18.97
C SER A 891 -21.29 -39.93 -17.55
N LEU A 892 -20.33 -39.21 -16.95
CA LEU A 892 -20.51 -38.44 -15.72
C LEU A 892 -20.65 -36.93 -16.03
N GLN A 893 -20.76 -36.56 -17.31
CA GLN A 893 -20.84 -35.17 -17.75
C GLN A 893 -22.15 -34.52 -17.30
N LEU A 894 -22.05 -33.32 -16.73
CA LEU A 894 -23.18 -32.48 -16.35
C LEU A 894 -23.19 -31.19 -17.16
N GLY A 895 -24.34 -30.50 -17.16
CA GLY A 895 -24.51 -29.22 -17.85
C GLY A 895 -24.75 -29.36 -19.36
N ALA A 896 -24.50 -28.29 -20.11
CA ALA A 896 -24.80 -28.23 -21.54
C ALA A 896 -24.08 -29.32 -22.36
N ALA A 897 -22.84 -29.65 -21.99
CA ALA A 897 -22.03 -30.67 -22.67
C ALA A 897 -22.60 -32.10 -22.54
N ALA A 898 -23.50 -32.37 -21.59
CA ALA A 898 -24.15 -33.67 -21.47
C ALA A 898 -25.02 -34.01 -22.70
N ARG A 899 -25.45 -32.99 -23.46
CA ARG A 899 -26.24 -33.18 -24.69
C ARG A 899 -25.43 -33.70 -25.88
N GLU A 900 -24.10 -33.63 -25.80
CA GLU A 900 -23.18 -34.06 -26.87
C GLU A 900 -22.77 -35.53 -26.74
N VAL A 901 -23.26 -36.23 -25.71
CA VAL A 901 -22.88 -37.61 -25.42
C VAL A 901 -23.41 -38.56 -26.50
N SER A 902 -22.50 -39.34 -27.10
CA SER A 902 -22.85 -40.36 -28.09
C SER A 902 -23.73 -41.46 -27.51
N PRO A 903 -24.66 -42.05 -28.29
CA PRO A 903 -25.43 -43.24 -27.89
C PRO A 903 -24.56 -44.44 -27.48
N ALA A 904 -23.28 -44.49 -27.89
CA ALA A 904 -22.33 -45.53 -27.48
C ALA A 904 -21.90 -45.44 -26.00
N VAL A 905 -22.20 -44.33 -25.33
CA VAL A 905 -21.87 -44.09 -23.91
C VAL A 905 -23.17 -44.05 -23.12
N THR A 906 -23.25 -44.83 -22.02
CA THR A 906 -24.43 -44.82 -21.15
C THR A 906 -24.46 -43.51 -20.37
N ASP A 907 -25.44 -42.64 -20.63
CA ASP A 907 -25.56 -41.36 -19.93
C ASP A 907 -26.14 -41.53 -18.52
N LEU A 908 -25.36 -41.16 -17.50
CA LEU A 908 -25.80 -41.15 -16.11
C LEU A 908 -26.30 -39.78 -15.65
N SER A 909 -26.13 -38.72 -16.45
CA SER A 909 -26.48 -37.34 -16.08
C SER A 909 -27.89 -37.15 -15.50
N PRO A 910 -28.95 -37.87 -15.96
CA PRO A 910 -30.29 -37.71 -15.39
C PRO A 910 -30.43 -38.16 -13.93
N TYR A 911 -29.45 -38.91 -13.42
CA TYR A 911 -29.47 -39.51 -12.08
C TYR A 911 -28.49 -38.83 -11.11
N LEU A 912 -27.65 -37.92 -11.60
CA LEU A 912 -26.60 -37.26 -10.84
C LEU A 912 -27.05 -35.87 -10.37
N THR A 913 -27.97 -35.84 -9.41
CA THR A 913 -28.56 -34.59 -8.89
C THR A 913 -27.65 -33.81 -7.93
N ASP A 914 -26.65 -34.48 -7.35
CA ASP A 914 -25.65 -33.91 -6.45
C ASP A 914 -24.35 -34.74 -6.48
N PHE A 915 -23.36 -34.33 -5.70
CA PHE A 915 -22.08 -35.04 -5.62
C PHE A 915 -22.15 -36.34 -4.81
N ALA A 916 -23.19 -36.56 -3.99
CA ALA A 916 -23.38 -37.85 -3.32
C ALA A 916 -23.81 -38.93 -4.32
N GLN A 917 -24.70 -38.61 -5.27
CA GLN A 917 -25.04 -39.50 -6.38
C GLN A 917 -23.86 -39.71 -7.34
N THR A 918 -23.12 -38.64 -7.65
CA THR A 918 -21.90 -38.72 -8.47
C THR A 918 -20.86 -39.64 -7.83
N ALA A 919 -20.64 -39.53 -6.51
CA ALA A 919 -19.79 -40.45 -5.76
C ALA A 919 -20.33 -41.89 -5.80
N GLY A 920 -21.65 -42.08 -5.71
CA GLY A 920 -22.30 -43.38 -5.86
C GLY A 920 -22.04 -44.03 -7.22
N ALA A 921 -22.08 -43.26 -8.31
CA ALA A 921 -21.70 -43.73 -9.64
C ALA A 921 -20.21 -44.12 -9.69
N ILE A 922 -19.32 -43.20 -9.28
CA ILE A 922 -17.86 -43.43 -9.23
C ILE A 922 -17.49 -44.67 -8.40
N ALA A 923 -18.21 -44.94 -7.31
CA ALA A 923 -17.98 -46.12 -6.47
C ALA A 923 -18.17 -47.45 -7.23
N ASN A 924 -19.06 -47.48 -8.22
CA ASN A 924 -19.39 -48.65 -9.04
C ASN A 924 -18.57 -48.74 -10.34
N LEU A 925 -17.73 -47.74 -10.62
CA LEU A 925 -16.83 -47.71 -11.76
C LEU A 925 -15.43 -48.23 -11.36
N ASP A 926 -14.73 -48.77 -12.36
CA ASP A 926 -13.37 -49.29 -12.21
C ASP A 926 -12.32 -48.18 -12.41
N LEU A 927 -12.62 -47.24 -13.31
CA LEU A 927 -11.75 -46.10 -13.66
C LEU A 927 -12.62 -44.88 -14.01
N VAL A 928 -12.11 -43.68 -13.72
CA VAL A 928 -12.67 -42.42 -14.21
C VAL A 928 -11.67 -41.75 -15.12
N ILE A 929 -12.06 -41.37 -16.33
CA ILE A 929 -11.26 -40.55 -17.25
C ILE A 929 -11.94 -39.20 -17.36
N SER A 930 -11.25 -38.13 -16.99
CA SER A 930 -11.83 -36.79 -16.89
C SER A 930 -10.87 -35.72 -17.38
N VAL A 931 -11.37 -34.60 -17.88
CA VAL A 931 -10.60 -33.34 -17.88
C VAL A 931 -10.50 -32.78 -16.44
N ASP A 932 -9.76 -31.69 -16.24
CA ASP A 932 -9.65 -31.00 -14.94
C ASP A 932 -11.03 -30.48 -14.44
N THR A 933 -11.74 -31.30 -13.66
CA THR A 933 -13.08 -31.02 -13.13
C THR A 933 -13.26 -31.50 -11.69
N ALA A 934 -14.38 -31.10 -11.07
CA ALA A 934 -14.77 -31.60 -9.74
C ALA A 934 -14.94 -33.14 -9.69
N VAL A 935 -15.28 -33.79 -10.82
CA VAL A 935 -15.38 -35.25 -10.91
C VAL A 935 -14.00 -35.91 -10.75
N ALA A 936 -12.96 -35.33 -11.37
CA ALA A 936 -11.58 -35.82 -11.21
C ALA A 936 -11.13 -35.73 -9.74
N HIS A 937 -11.38 -34.59 -9.09
CA HIS A 937 -11.08 -34.39 -7.67
C HIS A 937 -11.87 -35.34 -6.77
N LEU A 938 -13.14 -35.61 -7.08
CA LEU A 938 -13.97 -36.55 -6.33
C LEU A 938 -13.44 -37.98 -6.42
N ALA A 939 -13.14 -38.46 -7.63
CA ALA A 939 -12.59 -39.79 -7.85
C ALA A 939 -11.26 -39.97 -7.11
N GLY A 940 -10.35 -38.99 -7.23
CA GLY A 940 -9.08 -38.98 -6.49
C GLY A 940 -9.25 -38.97 -4.97
N ALA A 941 -10.17 -38.15 -4.44
CA ALA A 941 -10.47 -38.07 -3.01
C ALA A 941 -11.08 -39.36 -2.42
N MET A 942 -11.78 -40.13 -3.27
CA MET A 942 -12.32 -41.45 -2.96
C MET A 942 -11.31 -42.59 -3.13
N GLY A 943 -10.08 -42.30 -3.57
CA GLY A 943 -9.06 -43.32 -3.84
C GLY A 943 -9.42 -44.22 -5.02
N LYS A 944 -10.23 -43.73 -5.95
CA LYS A 944 -10.53 -44.44 -7.19
C LYS A 944 -9.44 -44.13 -8.23
N PRO A 945 -9.05 -45.11 -9.08
CA PRO A 945 -8.23 -44.85 -10.25
C PRO A 945 -8.86 -43.73 -11.07
N VAL A 946 -8.06 -42.71 -11.40
CA VAL A 946 -8.53 -41.57 -12.19
C VAL A 946 -7.47 -41.14 -13.18
N TRP A 947 -7.83 -41.00 -14.45
CA TRP A 947 -6.96 -40.48 -15.50
C TRP A 947 -7.42 -39.10 -15.91
N ILE A 948 -6.47 -38.17 -16.03
CA ILE A 948 -6.76 -36.76 -16.17
C ILE A 948 -6.14 -36.23 -17.44
N MET A 949 -6.99 -35.72 -18.33
CA MET A 949 -6.61 -35.10 -19.59
C MET A 949 -6.43 -33.60 -19.37
N LEU A 950 -5.22 -33.11 -19.61
CA LEU A 950 -4.79 -31.77 -19.25
C LEU A 950 -4.46 -30.92 -20.49
N PRO A 951 -4.81 -29.62 -20.45
CA PRO A 951 -4.43 -28.69 -21.51
C PRO A 951 -2.94 -28.39 -21.49
N PHE A 952 -2.46 -27.66 -22.51
CA PHE A 952 -1.04 -27.32 -22.69
C PHE A 952 -0.43 -26.62 -21.47
N VAL A 953 -1.11 -25.60 -20.92
CA VAL A 953 -0.79 -25.03 -19.60
C VAL A 953 -1.86 -25.52 -18.62
N PRO A 954 -1.56 -26.51 -17.77
CA PRO A 954 -2.52 -27.09 -16.84
C PRO A 954 -2.78 -26.16 -15.65
N ASP A 955 -3.81 -26.49 -14.87
CA ASP A 955 -3.97 -25.89 -13.56
C ASP A 955 -2.85 -26.32 -12.60
N TRP A 956 -2.50 -25.45 -11.66
CA TRP A 956 -1.35 -25.62 -10.76
C TRP A 956 -1.41 -26.90 -9.93
N ARG A 957 -2.61 -27.44 -9.67
CA ARG A 957 -2.81 -28.68 -8.90
C ARG A 957 -2.15 -29.89 -9.56
N TRP A 958 -1.97 -29.83 -10.88
CA TRP A 958 -1.44 -30.93 -11.67
C TRP A 958 0.05 -30.79 -11.97
N LEU A 959 0.68 -29.64 -11.66
CA LEU A 959 2.09 -29.34 -11.95
C LEU A 959 2.45 -29.48 -13.46
N LEU A 960 3.72 -29.27 -13.84
CA LEU A 960 4.15 -29.25 -15.25
C LEU A 960 4.74 -30.58 -15.76
N GLU A 961 5.66 -31.19 -15.01
CA GLU A 961 6.57 -32.23 -15.55
C GLU A 961 6.31 -33.63 -14.96
N ARG A 962 5.05 -33.96 -14.69
CA ARG A 962 4.67 -35.20 -14.00
C ARG A 962 3.53 -35.94 -14.68
N ASP A 963 3.55 -37.26 -14.67
CA ASP A 963 2.46 -38.13 -15.10
C ASP A 963 1.61 -38.65 -13.93
N ASP A 964 1.98 -38.30 -12.69
CA ASP A 964 1.26 -38.58 -11.45
C ASP A 964 0.77 -37.29 -10.76
N SER A 965 -0.12 -37.43 -9.77
CA SER A 965 -0.59 -36.29 -8.97
C SER A 965 -0.02 -36.33 -7.54
N PRO A 966 0.57 -35.22 -7.04
CA PRO A 966 0.94 -35.14 -5.63
C PRO A 966 -0.30 -35.09 -4.72
N TRP A 967 -1.48 -34.75 -5.26
CA TRP A 967 -2.71 -34.70 -4.49
C TRP A 967 -3.41 -36.06 -4.41
N TYR A 968 -3.33 -36.86 -5.47
CA TYR A 968 -4.07 -38.11 -5.61
C TYR A 968 -3.14 -39.21 -6.13
N PRO A 969 -2.68 -40.14 -5.27
CA PRO A 969 -1.79 -41.24 -5.68
C PRO A 969 -2.41 -42.21 -6.69
N THR A 970 -3.73 -42.20 -6.85
CA THR A 970 -4.46 -43.00 -7.84
C THR A 970 -4.64 -42.28 -9.19
N ALA A 971 -4.12 -41.06 -9.32
CA ALA A 971 -4.26 -40.26 -10.52
C ALA A 971 -3.10 -40.49 -11.51
N ARG A 972 -3.46 -40.57 -12.79
CA ARG A 972 -2.51 -40.53 -13.91
C ARG A 972 -2.84 -39.35 -14.83
N LEU A 973 -1.82 -38.65 -15.33
CA LEU A 973 -1.96 -37.40 -16.06
C LEU A 973 -1.51 -37.55 -17.51
N PHE A 974 -2.32 -37.03 -18.44
CA PHE A 974 -2.06 -37.00 -19.88
C PHE A 974 -2.19 -35.55 -20.36
N ARG A 975 -1.20 -35.05 -21.10
CA ARG A 975 -1.04 -33.59 -21.33
C ARG A 975 -0.89 -33.29 -22.80
N GLN A 976 -1.50 -32.19 -23.23
CA GLN A 976 -1.19 -31.63 -24.55
C GLN A 976 0.28 -31.23 -24.63
N LYS A 977 0.98 -31.68 -25.67
CA LYS A 977 2.32 -31.18 -26.01
C LYS A 977 2.25 -29.94 -26.90
N ILE A 978 1.17 -29.81 -27.67
CA ILE A 978 0.88 -28.68 -28.55
C ILE A 978 -0.49 -28.15 -28.18
N ARG A 979 -0.60 -26.83 -27.99
CA ARG A 979 -1.86 -26.18 -27.62
C ARG A 979 -2.96 -26.49 -28.65
N GLY A 980 -4.06 -27.04 -28.15
CA GLY A 980 -5.25 -27.40 -28.94
C GLY A 980 -5.21 -28.81 -29.53
N ASP A 981 -4.08 -29.54 -29.48
CA ASP A 981 -3.99 -30.91 -29.99
C ASP A 981 -4.50 -31.92 -28.95
N TRP A 982 -5.82 -31.99 -28.79
CA TRP A 982 -6.46 -33.03 -28.01
C TRP A 982 -6.36 -34.42 -28.65
N GLY A 983 -6.20 -34.50 -29.97
CA GLY A 983 -6.13 -35.78 -30.68
C GLY A 983 -4.94 -36.62 -30.22
N GLN A 984 -3.80 -35.98 -29.98
CA GLN A 984 -2.63 -36.64 -29.39
C GLN A 984 -2.92 -37.21 -28.00
N VAL A 985 -3.52 -36.42 -27.11
CA VAL A 985 -3.85 -36.83 -25.75
C VAL A 985 -4.80 -38.03 -25.75
N ILE A 986 -5.82 -38.00 -26.60
CA ILE A 986 -6.79 -39.11 -26.69
C ILE A 986 -6.14 -40.40 -27.19
N ARG A 987 -5.18 -40.34 -28.13
CA ARG A 987 -4.44 -41.53 -28.56
C ARG A 987 -3.60 -42.12 -27.42
N GLU A 988 -2.87 -41.28 -26.68
CA GLU A 988 -2.08 -41.73 -25.53
C GLU A 988 -2.96 -42.38 -24.45
N VAL A 989 -4.14 -41.81 -24.17
CA VAL A 989 -5.12 -42.40 -23.25
C VAL A 989 -5.68 -43.72 -23.77
N ALA A 990 -5.99 -43.82 -25.07
CA ALA A 990 -6.53 -45.03 -25.68
C ALA A 990 -5.51 -46.18 -25.69
N ASP A 991 -4.24 -45.89 -26.03
CA ASP A 991 -3.15 -46.88 -26.01
C ASP A 991 -2.90 -47.41 -24.59
N GLU A 992 -2.94 -46.51 -23.60
CA GLU A 992 -2.82 -46.91 -22.20
C GLU A 992 -4.02 -47.73 -21.75
N LEU A 993 -5.24 -47.37 -22.18
CA LEU A 993 -6.44 -48.13 -21.84
C LEU A 993 -6.43 -49.54 -22.46
N ALA A 994 -5.99 -49.65 -23.71
CA ALA A 994 -5.81 -50.94 -24.38
C ALA A 994 -4.82 -51.83 -23.62
N SER A 995 -3.71 -51.26 -23.13
CA SER A 995 -2.74 -51.96 -22.30
C SER A 995 -3.33 -52.36 -20.93
N PHE A 996 -4.12 -51.46 -20.32
CA PHE A 996 -4.79 -51.70 -19.05
C PHE A 996 -5.82 -52.84 -19.13
N THR A 997 -6.58 -52.94 -20.21
CA THR A 997 -7.54 -54.04 -20.43
C THR A 997 -6.85 -55.39 -20.65
N GLN A 998 -5.67 -55.39 -21.31
CA GLN A 998 -4.86 -56.59 -21.50
C GLN A 998 -4.19 -57.06 -20.20
N GLY A 999 -3.53 -56.17 -19.44
CA GLY A 999 -2.86 -56.49 -18.17
C GLY A 999 -3.81 -56.98 -17.07
N ASN A 1000 -5.06 -56.49 -17.05
CA ASN A 1000 -6.06 -56.90 -16.07
C ASN A 1000 -6.63 -58.32 -16.30
N THR A 1001 -6.36 -58.98 -17.44
CA THR A 1001 -6.80 -60.37 -17.62
C THR A 1001 -6.05 -61.39 -16.74
N ALA A 1002 -4.84 -61.07 -16.26
CA ALA A 1002 -4.09 -61.93 -15.33
C ALA A 1002 -4.48 -61.69 -13.86
N ALA A 1003 -4.70 -60.43 -13.45
CA ALA A 1003 -5.04 -60.06 -12.07
C ALA A 1003 -6.54 -60.29 -11.72
N LEU A 1004 -7.46 -60.13 -12.68
CA LEU A 1004 -8.89 -60.43 -12.46
C LEU A 1004 -9.16 -61.94 -12.29
N ARG A 1005 -8.26 -62.82 -12.76
CA ARG A 1005 -8.35 -64.28 -12.53
C ARG A 1005 -7.96 -64.69 -11.11
N SER A 1006 -7.09 -63.94 -10.43
CA SER A 1006 -6.64 -64.25 -9.06
C SER A 1006 -7.47 -63.55 -7.98
N ALA A 1007 -8.05 -62.38 -8.26
CA ALA A 1007 -8.78 -61.59 -7.25
C ALA A 1007 -10.25 -62.02 -7.02
N ARG A 1008 -10.85 -62.87 -7.87
CA ARG A 1008 -12.23 -63.39 -7.69
C ARG A 1008 -12.35 -64.57 -6.71
N LYS A 1009 -11.27 -64.95 -6.00
CA LYS A 1009 -11.25 -66.11 -5.08
C LYS A 1009 -11.15 -65.80 -3.58
N LEU A 1010 -11.18 -64.54 -3.15
CA LEU A 1010 -11.09 -64.21 -1.72
C LEU A 1010 -12.39 -63.52 -1.24
N THR A 1011 -13.14 -64.25 -0.42
CA THR A 1011 -14.34 -63.81 0.30
C THR A 1011 -14.00 -62.89 1.48
N PRO A 1012 -14.97 -62.07 1.94
CA PRO A 1012 -14.75 -61.00 2.91
C PRO A 1012 -14.76 -61.50 4.35
N GLU A 1013 -13.73 -62.27 4.75
CA GLU A 1013 -13.54 -62.64 6.17
C GLU A 1013 -12.17 -62.30 6.75
N THR A 1014 -11.30 -61.60 6.01
CA THR A 1014 -10.06 -61.07 6.61
C THR A 1014 -9.70 -59.72 6.02
N ARG A 1015 -10.19 -58.65 6.66
CA ARG A 1015 -9.45 -57.40 6.84
C ARG A 1015 -10.08 -56.54 7.93
#